data_AF-A0A918N7J9-F1
#
_entry.id   AF-A0A918N7J9-F1
#
_cell.length_a   1.000
_cell.length_b   1.000
_cell.length_c   1.000
_cell.angle_alpha   90.00
_cell.angle_beta   90.00
_cell.angle_gamma   90.00
#
_symmetry.space_group_name_H-M   'P 1'
#
loop_
_entity.id
_entity.type
_entity.pdbx_description
1 polymer ?
#
loop_
_entity_poly.entity_id
_entity_poly.type
_entity_poly.pdbx_seq_one_letter_code
_entity_poly.pdbx_strand_id
1 'polypeptide(L)'
;MKIAFLVRDLCHMGGVVSATQNLAGALAERHEVEIVALRKVRDESYFPLDPRVRVRVLSDMRPHSPASDLDNPLSDKFPLIYPLNEGAKTPVVSRLAELRLLEYLDTTDADVVVSSSPRNTIMLAQATGDYLKVTQEHSMPAIYAADIKKRLFPAYSALDALTALTPEEVDAIGRQVPAVRNRLAVMPNCVPAAPVLSKGTNKVVISAGHLTVNKNHAALVEAFAKVLAQEPEWRLRIYGSGTEKNALRARIEQLGLNDKILLMGPAAPVTPEFGKASLFVLPSKREAFGNVIVEAMAAGLPVVSTDADHGPRNILTHGEDGLIVPGGDTDAMAAAILELIQDDDRRHAMAQAARRNAVRFQETASRERFEAIIAEAFARKELPRDATARVDEQGSVHVAVGPLPASATGAEIVVRRVGKGADEHRFPLTADGEAVIGWDAGLPEGTWELSLATAEGREVALRTDGYGCDTRDLLSVTLPRPRGAALAVLLPYLNEDGALHVRSALRDVHVEVGQVLTDERRITVHAELWGAALGQGAVLEAVLRKDKSRSLSFTVRADGGSALIGEVDCGRLVEAHVAGDEAEVIWDFWLRPTAGAPRVALGKLATDVLKPIDVFTFPRPVVRTPAPDAPSMAFVARAARRAARQVHGKNAASPRPRWRRTELRPYFTALSQFAVKTVTK
;
A
#
# COMPACT_ATOMS: atom_id res chain seq x y z
N MET A 1 3.38 27.64 13.92
CA MET A 1 4.02 26.72 12.95
C MET A 1 4.14 27.41 11.61
N LYS A 2 5.17 27.05 10.86
CA LYS A 2 5.37 27.37 9.46
C LYS A 2 4.93 26.19 8.59
N ILE A 3 3.95 26.42 7.71
CA ILE A 3 3.34 25.38 6.86
C ILE A 3 3.60 25.72 5.39
N ALA A 4 4.22 24.80 4.66
CA ALA A 4 4.53 24.95 3.24
C ALA A 4 3.70 24.00 2.38
N PHE A 5 2.93 24.54 1.43
CA PHE A 5 2.20 23.75 0.44
C PHE A 5 2.97 23.65 -0.87
N LEU A 6 3.24 22.43 -1.34
CA LEU A 6 3.90 22.16 -2.61
C LEU A 6 2.85 22.02 -3.73
N VAL A 7 2.88 22.93 -4.68
CA VAL A 7 2.01 22.89 -5.86
C VAL A 7 2.83 22.89 -7.14
N ARG A 8 2.37 22.17 -8.16
CA ARG A 8 3.03 22.21 -9.46
C ARG A 8 2.96 23.62 -10.06
N ASP A 9 1.76 24.22 -10.08
CA ASP A 9 1.47 25.53 -10.65
C ASP A 9 0.22 26.11 -9.98
N LEU A 10 0.28 27.38 -9.58
CA LEU A 10 -0.81 28.14 -8.96
C LEU A 10 -1.85 28.66 -9.95
N CYS A 11 -1.54 28.63 -11.25
CA CYS A 11 -2.31 29.31 -12.28
C CYS A 11 -3.21 28.35 -13.07
N HIS A 12 -3.48 27.15 -12.56
CA HIS A 12 -4.36 26.20 -13.22
C HIS A 12 -5.80 26.33 -12.69
N MET A 13 -6.79 26.47 -13.59
CA MET A 13 -8.20 26.42 -13.22
C MET A 13 -8.59 24.98 -12.89
N GLY A 14 -8.65 24.64 -11.60
CA GLY A 14 -9.08 23.32 -11.14
C GLY A 14 -9.35 23.27 -9.64
N GLY A 15 -10.16 22.29 -9.23
CA GLY A 15 -10.60 22.14 -7.84
C GLY A 15 -9.46 21.88 -6.84
N VAL A 16 -8.38 21.23 -7.26
CA VAL A 16 -7.19 20.99 -6.42
C VAL A 16 -6.51 22.31 -6.04
N VAL A 17 -6.24 23.17 -7.03
CA VAL A 17 -5.58 24.47 -6.81
C VAL A 17 -6.43 25.34 -5.89
N SER A 18 -7.74 25.44 -6.18
CA SER A 18 -8.70 26.16 -5.33
C SER A 18 -8.70 25.60 -3.89
N ALA A 19 -8.84 24.29 -3.71
CA ALA A 19 -8.86 23.67 -2.39
C ALA A 19 -7.56 23.91 -1.59
N THR A 20 -6.40 23.79 -2.23
CA THR A 20 -5.10 24.07 -1.60
C THR A 20 -4.99 25.55 -1.19
N GLN A 21 -5.36 26.49 -2.07
CA GLN A 21 -5.29 27.92 -1.75
C GLN A 21 -6.26 28.32 -0.64
N ASN A 22 -7.48 27.77 -0.65
CA ASN A 22 -8.48 28.04 0.39
C ASN A 22 -8.02 27.53 1.76
N LEU A 23 -7.49 26.30 1.82
CA LEU A 23 -6.95 25.74 3.05
C LEU A 23 -5.73 26.53 3.54
N ALA A 24 -4.83 26.92 2.64
CA ALA A 24 -3.69 27.77 2.97
C ALA A 24 -4.15 29.12 3.57
N GLY A 25 -5.16 29.76 2.99
CA GLY A 25 -5.75 30.99 3.51
C GLY A 25 -6.40 30.81 4.88
N ALA A 26 -7.14 29.70 5.08
CA ALA A 26 -7.75 29.37 6.37
C ALA A 26 -6.69 29.17 7.47
N LEU A 27 -5.60 28.46 7.17
CA LEU A 27 -4.48 28.22 8.09
C LEU A 27 -3.68 29.50 8.38
N ALA A 28 -3.59 30.43 7.43
CA ALA A 28 -2.87 31.69 7.58
C ALA A 28 -3.47 32.63 8.65
N GLU A 29 -4.64 32.29 9.20
CA GLU A 29 -5.20 32.99 10.38
C GLU A 29 -4.41 32.71 11.67
N ARG A 30 -3.81 31.52 11.80
CA ARG A 30 -3.12 31.08 13.02
C ARG A 30 -1.67 30.63 12.80
N HIS A 31 -1.24 30.54 11.55
CA HIS A 31 0.04 29.99 11.16
C HIS A 31 0.73 30.84 10.10
N GLU A 32 2.04 30.68 9.99
CA GLU A 32 2.81 31.23 8.89
C GLU A 32 2.71 30.27 7.71
N VAL A 33 2.09 30.69 6.60
CA VAL A 33 1.82 29.81 5.47
C VAL A 33 2.52 30.30 4.21
N GLU A 34 3.19 29.38 3.52
CA GLU A 34 3.70 29.61 2.17
C GLU A 34 3.19 28.56 1.18
N ILE A 35 2.98 28.97 -0.06
CA ILE A 35 2.79 28.07 -1.19
C ILE A 35 4.04 28.11 -2.07
N VAL A 36 4.65 26.95 -2.25
CA VAL A 36 5.83 26.73 -3.07
C VAL A 36 5.38 26.19 -4.41
N ALA A 37 5.42 27.05 -5.43
CA ALA A 37 5.05 26.72 -6.79
C ALA A 37 6.29 26.29 -7.59
N LEU A 38 6.29 25.05 -8.09
CA LEU A 38 7.38 24.53 -8.93
C LEU A 38 7.57 25.36 -10.20
N ARG A 39 6.48 25.90 -10.75
CA ARG A 39 6.51 26.83 -11.89
C ARG A 39 5.45 27.92 -11.79
N LYS A 40 5.77 29.09 -12.35
CA LYS A 40 4.83 30.20 -12.59
C LYS A 40 4.75 30.50 -14.09
N VAL A 41 3.54 30.56 -14.64
CA VAL A 41 3.30 30.77 -16.09
C VAL A 41 2.44 31.99 -16.40
N ARG A 42 1.84 32.60 -15.37
CA ARG A 42 0.97 33.77 -15.45
C ARG A 42 1.25 34.67 -14.25
N ASP A 43 0.96 35.96 -14.39
CA ASP A 43 1.21 36.93 -13.33
C ASP A 43 0.33 36.68 -12.10
N GLU A 44 -0.95 36.36 -12.36
CA GLU A 44 -2.00 36.16 -11.37
C GLU A 44 -2.64 34.76 -11.47
N SER A 45 -3.08 34.24 -10.32
CA SER A 45 -3.87 33.01 -10.23
C SER A 45 -5.33 33.27 -10.67
N TYR A 46 -6.02 32.20 -11.08
CA TYR A 46 -7.45 32.28 -11.40
C TYR A 46 -8.35 32.38 -10.16
N PHE A 47 -7.83 31.98 -9.01
CA PHE A 47 -8.54 32.08 -7.75
C PHE A 47 -7.81 33.09 -6.84
N PRO A 48 -8.55 33.88 -6.05
CA PRO A 48 -7.94 34.85 -5.15
C PRO A 48 -7.10 34.12 -4.11
N LEU A 49 -5.91 34.66 -3.85
CA LEU A 49 -5.04 34.18 -2.78
C LEU A 49 -5.21 35.10 -1.56
N ASP A 50 -5.29 34.50 -0.37
CA ASP A 50 -5.27 35.27 0.87
C ASP A 50 -3.94 36.05 1.00
N PRO A 51 -3.98 37.37 1.29
CA PRO A 51 -2.77 38.20 1.32
C PRO A 51 -1.76 37.80 2.40
N ARG A 52 -2.16 37.02 3.40
CA ARG A 52 -1.27 36.49 4.45
C ARG A 52 -0.45 35.29 3.96
N VAL A 53 -0.86 34.64 2.87
CA VAL A 53 -0.16 33.49 2.31
C VAL A 53 0.97 33.97 1.39
N ARG A 54 2.20 33.60 1.72
CA ARG A 54 3.36 33.91 0.87
C ARG A 54 3.44 32.94 -0.30
N VAL A 55 3.90 33.42 -1.46
CA VAL A 55 4.15 32.58 -2.62
C VAL A 55 5.65 32.56 -2.94
N ARG A 56 6.23 31.36 -2.93
CA ARG A 56 7.59 31.10 -3.39
C ARG A 56 7.54 30.42 -4.75
N VAL A 57 8.15 31.03 -5.75
CA VAL A 57 8.23 30.46 -7.10
C VAL A 57 9.59 29.84 -7.29
N LEU A 58 9.64 28.53 -7.57
CA LEU A 58 10.90 27.83 -7.83
C LEU A 58 11.35 27.99 -9.28
N SER A 59 10.45 28.17 -10.24
CA SER A 59 10.83 28.50 -11.62
C SER A 59 9.82 29.42 -12.29
N ASP A 60 10.30 30.47 -12.94
CA ASP A 60 9.45 31.42 -13.66
C ASP A 60 9.50 31.15 -15.17
N MET A 61 8.36 30.80 -15.75
CA MET A 61 8.23 30.42 -17.15
C MET A 61 7.48 31.48 -17.97
N ARG A 62 7.34 32.71 -17.42
CA ARG A 62 6.69 33.83 -18.10
C ARG A 62 7.66 34.50 -19.06
N PRO A 63 7.36 34.57 -20.38
CA PRO A 63 8.28 35.17 -21.36
C PRO A 63 8.66 36.63 -21.08
N HIS A 64 7.75 37.39 -20.47
CA HIS A 64 7.94 38.80 -20.15
C HIS A 64 8.53 39.06 -18.77
N SER A 65 8.78 38.03 -17.96
CA SER A 65 9.32 38.23 -16.60
C SER A 65 10.82 38.51 -16.65
N PRO A 66 11.33 39.52 -15.92
CA PRO A 66 12.77 39.75 -15.80
C PRO A 66 13.48 38.62 -15.03
N ALA A 67 12.75 37.81 -14.28
CA ALA A 67 13.26 36.63 -13.56
C ALA A 67 12.98 35.32 -14.31
N SER A 68 12.60 35.39 -15.59
CA SER A 68 12.28 34.22 -16.41
C SER A 68 13.45 33.25 -16.52
N ASP A 69 13.16 31.97 -16.34
CA ASP A 69 14.12 30.86 -16.49
C ASP A 69 14.08 30.25 -17.90
N LEU A 70 13.34 30.81 -18.86
CA LEU A 70 13.19 30.20 -20.20
C LEU A 70 14.54 29.95 -20.91
N ASP A 71 15.52 30.83 -20.70
CA ASP A 71 16.85 30.72 -21.31
C ASP A 71 17.82 29.85 -20.51
N ASN A 72 17.41 29.32 -19.35
CA ASN A 72 18.26 28.44 -18.56
C ASN A 72 18.44 27.08 -19.29
N PRO A 73 19.68 26.56 -19.41
CA PRO A 73 19.96 25.33 -20.16
C PRO A 73 19.31 24.06 -19.58
N LEU A 74 18.76 24.13 -18.36
CA LEU A 74 18.04 23.04 -17.71
C LEU A 74 16.51 23.17 -17.81
N SER A 75 15.99 24.26 -18.36
CA SER A 75 14.55 24.53 -18.46
C SER A 75 13.84 23.67 -19.49
N ASP A 76 14.55 23.16 -20.50
CA ASP A 76 14.04 22.23 -21.52
C ASP A 76 14.36 20.77 -21.23
N LYS A 77 15.12 20.47 -20.16
CA LYS A 77 15.57 19.12 -19.82
C LYS A 77 14.54 18.39 -18.96
N PHE A 78 14.39 17.09 -19.21
CA PHE A 78 13.55 16.22 -18.40
C PHE A 78 14.13 16.01 -16.99
N PRO A 79 13.27 15.93 -15.97
CA PRO A 79 13.66 15.57 -14.61
C PRO A 79 14.10 14.11 -14.52
N LEU A 80 14.88 13.78 -13.49
CA LEU A 80 15.41 12.43 -13.27
C LEU A 80 14.59 11.61 -12.26
N ILE A 81 14.01 12.27 -11.26
CA ILE A 81 13.27 11.69 -10.13
C ILE A 81 11.77 12.00 -10.27
N TYR A 82 11.42 13.24 -10.56
CA TYR A 82 10.04 13.71 -10.68
C TYR A 82 9.28 12.91 -11.75
N PRO A 83 8.15 12.26 -11.39
CA PRO A 83 7.45 11.40 -12.33
C PRO A 83 6.84 12.17 -13.52
N LEU A 84 7.06 11.66 -14.73
CA LEU A 84 6.56 12.24 -15.96
C LEU A 84 5.19 11.66 -16.35
N ASN A 85 4.53 12.29 -17.32
CA ASN A 85 3.42 11.65 -18.02
C ASN A 85 3.99 10.68 -19.05
N GLU A 86 3.33 9.54 -19.23
CA GLU A 86 3.65 8.63 -20.33
C GLU A 86 3.58 9.36 -21.68
N GLY A 87 4.60 9.18 -22.53
CA GLY A 87 4.68 9.83 -23.83
C GLY A 87 4.95 11.34 -23.82
N ALA A 88 5.36 11.93 -22.68
CA ALA A 88 5.71 13.34 -22.61
C ALA A 88 6.84 13.70 -23.58
N LYS A 89 6.59 14.66 -24.48
CA LYS A 89 7.59 15.18 -25.44
C LYS A 89 8.34 16.40 -24.92
N THR A 90 7.78 17.08 -23.93
CA THR A 90 8.39 18.24 -23.26
C THR A 90 8.18 18.13 -21.75
N PRO A 91 9.13 18.64 -20.94
CA PRO A 91 9.00 18.59 -19.49
C PRO A 91 8.02 19.66 -18.99
N VAL A 92 6.91 19.25 -18.37
CA VAL A 92 6.02 20.18 -17.67
C VAL A 92 6.69 20.72 -16.40
N VAL A 93 7.45 19.87 -15.72
CA VAL A 93 8.40 20.24 -14.66
C VAL A 93 9.79 19.92 -15.22
N SER A 94 10.63 20.94 -15.34
CA SER A 94 11.98 20.82 -15.90
C SER A 94 12.97 20.26 -14.89
N ARG A 95 14.15 19.86 -15.37
CA ARG A 95 15.27 19.49 -14.50
C ARG A 95 15.66 20.63 -13.55
N LEU A 96 15.58 21.89 -14.01
CA LEU A 96 15.81 23.06 -13.16
C LEU A 96 14.83 23.12 -11.98
N ALA A 97 13.53 23.00 -12.26
CA ALA A 97 12.48 23.04 -11.25
C ALA A 97 12.60 21.88 -10.26
N GLU A 98 12.98 20.69 -10.73
CA GLU A 98 13.26 19.53 -9.88
C GLU A 98 14.46 19.78 -8.94
N LEU A 99 15.57 20.31 -9.45
CA LEU A 99 16.75 20.60 -8.62
C LEU A 99 16.43 21.64 -7.54
N ARG A 100 15.73 22.72 -7.90
CA ARG A 100 15.30 23.74 -6.94
C ARG A 100 14.28 23.22 -5.94
N LEU A 101 13.45 22.24 -6.30
CA LEU A 101 12.55 21.57 -5.36
C LEU A 101 13.34 20.72 -4.36
N LEU A 102 14.33 19.95 -4.81
CA LEU A 102 15.19 19.16 -3.92
C LEU A 102 15.95 20.08 -2.96
N GLU A 103 16.56 21.16 -3.47
CA GLU A 103 17.23 22.18 -2.66
C GLU A 103 16.27 22.81 -1.64
N TYR A 104 15.04 23.15 -2.05
CA TYR A 104 14.03 23.66 -1.13
C TYR A 104 13.69 22.65 -0.03
N LEU A 105 13.49 21.37 -0.38
CA LEU A 105 13.17 20.33 0.60
C LEU A 105 14.30 20.08 1.60
N ASP A 106 15.56 20.30 1.19
CA ASP A 106 16.73 20.16 2.06
C ASP A 106 16.98 21.38 2.95
N THR A 107 16.51 22.57 2.54
CA THR A 107 16.84 23.85 3.20
C THR A 107 15.67 24.58 3.85
N THR A 108 14.43 24.10 3.66
CA THR A 108 13.25 24.72 4.25
C THR A 108 13.25 24.63 5.78
N ASP A 109 12.82 25.70 6.41
CA ASP A 109 12.56 25.88 7.84
C ASP A 109 11.07 25.68 8.18
N ALA A 110 10.28 25.09 7.27
CA ALA A 110 8.89 24.76 7.55
C ALA A 110 8.78 23.63 8.58
N ASP A 111 7.85 23.74 9.52
CA ASP A 111 7.54 22.66 10.47
C ASP A 111 6.74 21.53 9.79
N VAL A 112 5.95 21.90 8.77
CA VAL A 112 5.08 20.99 8.00
C VAL A 112 5.20 21.29 6.52
N VAL A 113 5.47 20.26 5.72
CA VAL A 113 5.45 20.33 4.25
C VAL A 113 4.33 19.45 3.73
N VAL A 114 3.42 20.07 2.97
CA VAL A 114 2.19 19.46 2.48
C VAL A 114 2.26 19.31 0.96
N SER A 115 2.05 18.10 0.45
CA SER A 115 1.89 17.85 -0.98
C SER A 115 0.41 17.67 -1.34
N SER A 116 -0.03 18.23 -2.47
CA SER A 116 -1.42 18.12 -2.96
C SER A 116 -1.55 17.39 -4.30
N SER A 117 -0.51 16.65 -4.69
CA SER A 117 -0.57 15.81 -5.89
C SER A 117 0.41 14.63 -5.81
N PRO A 118 0.07 13.46 -6.39
CA PRO A 118 0.91 12.27 -6.32
C PRO A 118 2.38 12.47 -6.69
N ARG A 119 2.67 13.36 -7.65
CA ARG A 119 4.03 13.62 -8.10
C ARG A 119 4.84 14.40 -7.08
N ASN A 120 4.23 15.42 -6.46
CA ASN A 120 4.85 16.16 -5.38
C ASN A 120 5.00 15.27 -4.14
N THR A 121 4.05 14.37 -3.89
CA THR A 121 4.12 13.37 -2.82
C THR A 121 5.32 12.44 -3.00
N ILE A 122 5.56 11.96 -4.23
CA ILE A 122 6.74 11.13 -4.54
C ILE A 122 8.04 11.89 -4.28
N MET A 123 8.10 13.19 -4.60
CA MET A 123 9.27 14.02 -4.30
C MET A 123 9.44 14.27 -2.81
N LEU A 124 8.36 14.61 -2.10
CA LEU A 124 8.37 14.86 -0.66
C LEU A 124 8.86 13.63 0.13
N ALA A 125 8.50 12.42 -0.33
CA ALA A 125 8.97 11.17 0.27
C ALA A 125 10.49 10.95 0.13
N GLN A 126 11.18 11.66 -0.77
CA GLN A 126 12.65 11.62 -0.89
C GLN A 126 13.35 12.59 0.06
N ALA A 127 12.62 13.54 0.66
CA ALA A 127 13.21 14.54 1.52
C ALA A 127 13.76 13.92 2.81
N THR A 128 14.91 14.41 3.26
CA THR A 128 15.55 13.98 4.51
C THR A 128 15.37 14.99 5.65
N GLY A 129 14.79 16.16 5.38
CA GLY A 129 14.55 17.20 6.37
C GLY A 129 13.65 16.76 7.52
N ASP A 130 13.92 17.33 8.70
CA ASP A 130 13.20 17.05 9.94
C ASP A 130 11.96 17.95 10.11
N TYR A 131 10.99 17.73 9.25
CA TYR A 131 9.66 18.34 9.32
C TYR A 131 8.60 17.28 9.11
N LEU A 132 7.34 17.62 9.38
CA LEU A 132 6.22 16.73 9.13
C LEU A 132 5.93 16.65 7.62
N LYS A 133 5.93 15.44 7.07
CA LYS A 133 5.65 15.18 5.65
C LYS A 133 4.20 14.74 5.49
N VAL A 134 3.38 15.61 4.91
CA VAL A 134 1.94 15.39 4.76
C VAL A 134 1.55 15.31 3.28
N THR A 135 0.69 14.36 2.91
CA THR A 135 0.03 14.34 1.59
C THR A 135 -1.47 14.53 1.71
N GLN A 136 -2.02 15.35 0.82
CA GLN A 136 -3.44 15.51 0.59
C GLN A 136 -3.80 14.92 -0.78
N GLU A 137 -4.41 13.75 -0.78
CA GLU A 137 -4.95 13.13 -1.98
C GLU A 137 -6.27 13.80 -2.36
N HIS A 138 -6.24 14.57 -3.46
CA HIS A 138 -7.42 15.23 -4.02
C HIS A 138 -8.08 14.43 -5.15
N SER A 139 -7.68 13.18 -5.36
CA SER A 139 -8.25 12.29 -6.36
C SER A 139 -8.25 10.86 -5.85
N MET A 140 -8.87 9.96 -6.61
CA MET A 140 -9.02 8.55 -6.22
C MET A 140 -7.77 7.78 -6.65
N PRO A 141 -7.01 7.16 -5.74
CA PRO A 141 -5.84 6.38 -6.14
C PRO A 141 -6.18 5.25 -7.11
N ALA A 142 -7.41 4.74 -7.07
CA ALA A 142 -7.93 3.77 -8.03
C ALA A 142 -7.74 4.20 -9.50
N ILE A 143 -7.85 5.49 -9.82
CA ILE A 143 -7.76 6.00 -11.19
C ILE A 143 -6.33 6.36 -11.65
N TYR A 144 -5.34 6.28 -10.77
CA TYR A 144 -3.95 6.55 -11.16
C TYR A 144 -3.41 5.47 -12.09
N ALA A 145 -2.56 5.91 -13.02
CA ALA A 145 -1.82 5.03 -13.92
C ALA A 145 -0.90 4.08 -13.12
N ALA A 146 -0.65 2.89 -13.66
CA ALA A 146 0.05 1.81 -12.96
C ALA A 146 1.51 2.19 -12.60
N ASP A 147 2.17 2.95 -13.47
CA ASP A 147 3.52 3.47 -13.26
C ASP A 147 3.59 4.47 -12.09
N ILE A 148 2.58 5.33 -11.96
CA ILE A 148 2.43 6.26 -10.83
C ILE A 148 2.19 5.47 -9.55
N LYS A 149 1.27 4.50 -9.52
CA LYS A 149 1.00 3.67 -8.34
C LYS A 149 2.24 2.95 -7.84
N LYS A 150 3.04 2.39 -8.77
CA LYS A 150 4.30 1.69 -8.45
C LYS A 150 5.32 2.56 -7.72
N ARG A 151 5.27 3.89 -7.91
CA ARG A 151 6.14 4.86 -7.23
C ARG A 151 5.48 5.47 -5.99
N LEU A 152 4.18 5.77 -6.07
CA LEU A 152 3.43 6.47 -5.03
C LEU A 152 3.18 5.60 -3.79
N PHE A 153 2.77 4.34 -3.95
CA PHE A 153 2.41 3.50 -2.80
C PHE A 153 3.61 3.20 -1.90
N PRO A 154 4.82 2.91 -2.42
CA PRO A 154 6.00 2.85 -1.56
C PRO A 154 6.34 4.19 -0.90
N ALA A 155 6.14 5.31 -1.60
CA ALA A 155 6.42 6.65 -1.09
C ALA A 155 5.56 7.02 0.13
N TYR A 156 4.33 6.50 0.23
CA TYR A 156 3.45 6.72 1.38
C TYR A 156 4.06 6.31 2.72
N SER A 157 4.89 5.26 2.75
CA SER A 157 5.52 4.78 3.99
C SER A 157 6.49 5.79 4.61
N ALA A 158 7.02 6.72 3.81
CA ALA A 158 7.93 7.77 4.24
C ALA A 158 7.20 9.04 4.74
N LEU A 159 5.87 9.07 4.68
CA LEU A 159 5.06 10.20 5.13
C LEU A 159 4.59 10.03 6.56
N ASP A 160 4.42 11.16 7.24
CA ASP A 160 3.97 11.22 8.62
C ASP A 160 2.45 11.24 8.72
N ALA A 161 1.76 11.87 7.77
CA ALA A 161 0.31 11.84 7.64
C ALA A 161 -0.14 11.81 6.19
N LEU A 162 -1.24 11.10 5.95
CA LEU A 162 -1.86 11.00 4.64
C LEU A 162 -3.33 11.34 4.80
N THR A 163 -3.87 12.14 3.88
CA THR A 163 -5.29 12.48 3.92
C THR A 163 -5.97 12.17 2.61
N ALA A 164 -7.22 11.73 2.68
CA ALA A 164 -8.09 11.57 1.52
C ALA A 164 -9.44 12.27 1.75
N LEU A 165 -10.14 12.57 0.66
CA LEU A 165 -11.35 13.40 0.70
C LEU A 165 -12.52 12.74 1.44
N THR A 166 -12.62 11.41 1.39
CA THR A 166 -13.74 10.66 1.96
C THR A 166 -13.27 9.45 2.79
N PRO A 167 -14.11 8.93 3.71
CA PRO A 167 -13.82 7.70 4.43
C PRO A 167 -13.56 6.50 3.51
N GLU A 168 -14.28 6.38 2.40
CA GLU A 168 -14.11 5.27 1.46
C GLU A 168 -12.74 5.30 0.78
N GLU A 169 -12.20 6.49 0.49
CA GLU A 169 -10.85 6.64 -0.07
C GLU A 169 -9.77 6.36 0.98
N VAL A 170 -9.98 6.78 2.24
CA VAL A 170 -9.10 6.36 3.36
C VAL A 170 -9.05 4.84 3.46
N ASP A 171 -10.21 4.18 3.45
CA ASP A 171 -10.30 2.72 3.50
C ASP A 171 -9.67 2.05 2.28
N ALA A 172 -9.86 2.61 1.08
CA ALA A 172 -9.30 2.10 -0.15
C ALA A 172 -7.77 2.19 -0.16
N ILE A 173 -7.19 3.29 0.33
CA ILE A 173 -5.74 3.43 0.49
C ILE A 173 -5.24 2.46 1.56
N GLY A 174 -5.90 2.38 2.73
CA GLY A 174 -5.51 1.49 3.81
C GLY A 174 -5.54 0.01 3.44
N ARG A 175 -6.43 -0.41 2.52
CA ARG A 175 -6.41 -1.79 1.96
C ARG A 175 -5.25 -2.02 0.99
N GLN A 176 -4.88 -1.02 0.20
CA GLN A 176 -3.81 -1.13 -0.80
C GLN A 176 -2.42 -1.00 -0.16
N VAL A 177 -2.30 -0.20 0.90
CA VAL A 177 -1.06 0.06 1.64
C VAL A 177 -1.33 -0.08 3.15
N PRO A 178 -1.44 -1.31 3.68
CA PRO A 178 -1.78 -1.54 5.09
C PRO A 178 -0.85 -0.84 6.09
N ALA A 179 0.44 -0.69 5.73
CA ALA A 179 1.47 -0.09 6.57
C ALA A 179 1.23 1.39 6.92
N VAL A 180 0.31 2.08 6.24
CA VAL A 180 0.00 3.50 6.53
C VAL A 180 -1.39 3.70 7.12
N ARG A 181 -2.12 2.62 7.45
CA ARG A 181 -3.51 2.70 7.93
C ARG A 181 -3.66 3.62 9.15
N ASN A 182 -2.71 3.57 10.08
CA ASN A 182 -2.67 4.39 11.29
C ASN A 182 -2.22 5.85 11.07
N ARG A 183 -1.95 6.26 9.83
CA ARG A 183 -1.55 7.62 9.44
C ARG A 183 -2.54 8.29 8.50
N LEU A 184 -3.62 7.58 8.14
CA LEU A 184 -4.65 8.07 7.23
C LEU A 184 -5.75 8.84 7.98
N ALA A 185 -6.17 9.97 7.43
CA ALA A 185 -7.27 10.77 7.95
C ALA A 185 -8.18 11.31 6.83
N VAL A 186 -9.45 11.55 7.17
CA VAL A 186 -10.42 12.15 6.23
C VAL A 186 -10.27 13.67 6.26
N MET A 187 -9.87 14.26 5.12
CA MET A 187 -9.73 15.69 4.92
C MET A 187 -10.48 16.14 3.65
N PRO A 188 -11.76 16.54 3.79
CA PRO A 188 -12.50 17.14 2.70
C PRO A 188 -11.85 18.45 2.20
N ASN A 189 -12.19 18.86 0.98
CA ASN A 189 -11.67 20.13 0.45
C ASN A 189 -12.24 21.33 1.22
N CYS A 190 -11.39 22.31 1.49
CA CYS A 190 -11.80 23.61 2.03
C CYS A 190 -12.50 24.43 0.94
N VAL A 191 -13.76 24.78 1.19
CA VAL A 191 -14.60 25.57 0.29
C VAL A 191 -15.15 26.78 1.05
N PRO A 192 -14.72 28.01 0.71
CA PRO A 192 -15.12 29.24 1.38
C PRO A 192 -16.61 29.49 1.41
N ALA A 193 -17.04 30.33 2.35
CA ALA A 193 -18.39 30.89 2.33
C ALA A 193 -18.66 31.65 1.02
N ALA A 194 -19.88 31.58 0.51
CA ALA A 194 -20.25 32.27 -0.71
C ALA A 194 -20.40 33.79 -0.47
N PRO A 195 -19.81 34.66 -1.32
CA PRO A 195 -19.91 36.10 -1.17
C PRO A 195 -21.31 36.64 -1.53
N VAL A 196 -22.06 35.90 -2.36
CA VAL A 196 -23.40 36.28 -2.83
C VAL A 196 -24.33 35.10 -2.60
N LEU A 197 -25.41 35.35 -1.87
CA LEU A 197 -26.45 34.36 -1.60
C LEU A 197 -27.54 34.42 -2.68
N SER A 198 -28.03 33.26 -3.09
CA SER A 198 -29.22 33.15 -3.90
C SER A 198 -30.47 33.50 -3.08
N LYS A 199 -31.42 34.16 -3.75
CA LYS A 199 -32.78 34.36 -3.23
C LYS A 199 -33.73 33.20 -3.57
N GLY A 200 -33.33 32.26 -4.44
CA GLY A 200 -34.17 31.13 -4.84
C GLY A 200 -35.36 31.47 -5.75
N THR A 201 -35.45 32.71 -6.24
CA THR A 201 -36.59 33.23 -7.01
C THR A 201 -36.37 33.33 -8.52
N ASN A 202 -35.13 33.17 -9.00
CA ASN A 202 -34.83 33.24 -10.44
C ASN A 202 -35.19 31.91 -11.11
N LYS A 203 -35.85 31.92 -12.27
CA LYS A 203 -36.14 30.70 -13.05
C LYS A 203 -34.89 30.22 -13.81
N VAL A 204 -33.81 29.96 -13.09
CA VAL A 204 -32.49 29.58 -13.60
C VAL A 204 -31.96 28.39 -12.82
N VAL A 205 -31.66 27.32 -13.54
CA VAL A 205 -30.83 26.20 -13.09
C VAL A 205 -29.40 26.42 -13.54
N ILE A 206 -28.42 26.13 -12.68
CA ILE A 206 -27.00 26.32 -12.99
C ILE A 206 -26.21 25.02 -12.82
N SER A 207 -25.23 24.80 -13.70
CA SER A 207 -24.24 23.73 -13.63
C SER A 207 -22.86 24.30 -13.88
N ALA A 208 -21.84 23.78 -13.20
CA ALA A 208 -20.46 24.24 -13.33
C ALA A 208 -19.47 23.06 -13.32
N GLY A 209 -18.52 23.06 -14.25
CA GLY A 209 -17.45 22.06 -14.30
C GLY A 209 -16.80 21.93 -15.68
N HIS A 210 -15.74 21.14 -15.79
CA HIS A 210 -15.13 20.86 -17.09
C HIS A 210 -16.13 20.22 -18.07
N LEU A 211 -16.11 20.64 -19.33
CA LEU A 211 -16.97 20.07 -20.37
C LEU A 211 -16.30 18.83 -20.96
N THR A 212 -16.27 17.76 -20.18
CA THR A 212 -15.70 16.46 -20.56
C THR A 212 -16.72 15.34 -20.42
N VAL A 213 -16.46 14.20 -21.07
CA VAL A 213 -17.30 12.99 -20.99
C VAL A 213 -17.56 12.57 -19.53
N ASN A 214 -16.59 12.76 -18.64
CA ASN A 214 -16.75 12.44 -17.22
C ASN A 214 -17.78 13.32 -16.52
N LYS A 215 -17.83 14.63 -16.84
CA LYS A 215 -18.78 15.55 -16.22
C LYS A 215 -20.17 15.48 -16.82
N ASN A 216 -20.31 14.88 -18.02
CA ASN A 216 -21.59 14.40 -18.55
C ASN A 216 -22.72 15.45 -18.62
N HIS A 217 -22.36 16.69 -18.93
CA HIS A 217 -23.31 17.77 -19.21
C HIS A 217 -24.29 17.43 -20.34
N ALA A 218 -23.96 16.48 -21.22
CA ALA A 218 -24.86 15.99 -22.25
C ALA A 218 -26.14 15.40 -21.66
N ALA A 219 -26.05 14.59 -20.60
CA ALA A 219 -27.23 14.05 -19.93
C ALA A 219 -28.08 15.16 -19.28
N LEU A 220 -27.44 16.21 -18.75
CA LEU A 220 -28.17 17.36 -18.21
C LEU A 220 -28.92 18.12 -19.30
N VAL A 221 -28.34 18.28 -20.50
CA VAL A 221 -29.05 18.89 -21.65
C VAL A 221 -30.31 18.08 -21.99
N GLU A 222 -30.21 16.74 -22.04
CA GLU A 222 -31.38 15.88 -22.30
C GLU A 222 -32.44 15.95 -21.20
N ALA A 223 -32.02 15.89 -19.92
CA ALA A 223 -32.94 15.99 -18.79
C ALA A 223 -33.64 17.35 -18.80
N PHE A 224 -32.90 18.43 -19.05
CA PHE A 224 -33.46 19.78 -19.04
C PHE A 224 -34.41 20.03 -20.22
N ALA A 225 -34.24 19.35 -21.36
CA ALA A 225 -35.23 19.38 -22.44
C ALA A 225 -36.60 18.84 -21.96
N LYS A 226 -36.60 17.78 -21.13
CA LYS A 226 -37.84 17.24 -20.52
C LYS A 226 -38.43 18.19 -19.49
N VAL A 227 -37.58 18.86 -18.70
CA VAL A 227 -38.00 19.91 -17.75
C VAL A 227 -38.72 21.05 -18.50
N LEU A 228 -38.12 21.54 -19.59
CA LEU A 228 -38.68 22.64 -20.38
C LEU A 228 -40.01 22.33 -21.08
N ALA A 229 -40.32 21.05 -21.30
CA ALA A 229 -41.62 20.64 -21.82
C ALA A 229 -42.77 20.90 -20.84
N GLN A 230 -42.47 20.95 -19.53
CA GLN A 230 -43.43 21.23 -18.47
C GLN A 230 -43.29 22.66 -17.93
N GLU A 231 -42.06 23.16 -17.84
CA GLU A 231 -41.69 24.42 -17.20
C GLU A 231 -40.94 25.35 -18.17
N PRO A 232 -41.60 25.88 -19.22
CA PRO A 232 -40.95 26.55 -20.35
C PRO A 232 -40.30 27.89 -20.00
N GLU A 233 -40.61 28.48 -18.85
CA GLU A 233 -40.02 29.75 -18.41
C GLU A 233 -38.62 29.62 -17.83
N TRP A 234 -38.20 28.40 -17.46
CA TRP A 234 -36.90 28.15 -16.87
C TRP A 234 -35.77 28.18 -17.90
N ARG A 235 -34.56 28.41 -17.41
CA ARG A 235 -33.32 28.41 -18.21
C ARG A 235 -32.23 27.61 -17.52
N LEU A 236 -31.36 26.99 -18.30
CA LEU A 236 -30.16 26.31 -17.82
C LEU A 236 -28.93 27.10 -18.24
N ARG A 237 -28.05 27.40 -17.27
CA ARG A 237 -26.74 28.01 -17.52
C ARG A 237 -25.63 27.02 -17.16
N ILE A 238 -24.76 26.72 -18.11
CA ILE A 238 -23.63 25.80 -17.93
C ILE A 238 -22.33 26.59 -18.02
N TYR A 239 -21.56 26.60 -16.93
CA TYR A 239 -20.24 27.25 -16.85
C TYR A 239 -19.13 26.20 -16.96
N GLY A 240 -18.16 26.46 -17.84
CA GLY A 240 -17.03 25.56 -18.04
C GLY A 240 -16.39 25.66 -19.42
N SER A 241 -15.28 24.93 -19.56
CA SER A 241 -14.57 24.71 -20.82
C SER A 241 -14.17 23.24 -20.93
N GLY A 242 -13.97 22.74 -22.15
CA GLY A 242 -13.58 21.36 -22.38
C GLY A 242 -13.89 20.86 -23.79
N THR A 243 -13.49 19.63 -24.07
CA THR A 243 -13.56 19.00 -25.39
C THR A 243 -14.99 18.82 -25.89
N GLU A 244 -15.96 18.68 -24.97
CA GLU A 244 -17.37 18.44 -25.32
C GLU A 244 -18.13 19.71 -25.73
N LYS A 245 -17.52 20.91 -25.64
CA LYS A 245 -18.22 22.19 -25.89
C LYS A 245 -18.97 22.22 -27.22
N ASN A 246 -18.32 21.78 -28.30
CA ASN A 246 -18.91 21.81 -29.64
C ASN A 246 -20.04 20.79 -29.80
N ALA A 247 -19.89 19.59 -29.22
CA ALA A 247 -20.91 18.56 -29.23
C ALA A 247 -22.16 19.00 -28.44
N LEU A 248 -21.97 19.61 -27.27
CA LEU A 248 -23.05 20.17 -26.47
C LEU A 248 -23.81 21.26 -27.22
N ARG A 249 -23.11 22.20 -27.86
CA ARG A 249 -23.73 23.26 -28.66
C ARG A 249 -24.57 22.68 -29.81
N ALA A 250 -24.00 21.76 -30.59
CA ALA A 250 -24.72 21.12 -31.68
C ALA A 250 -25.97 20.37 -31.19
N ARG A 251 -25.89 19.73 -30.00
CA ARG A 251 -27.05 19.05 -29.42
C ARG A 251 -28.15 20.01 -28.97
N ILE A 252 -27.78 21.12 -28.34
CA ILE A 252 -28.73 22.19 -27.96
C ILE A 252 -29.43 22.77 -29.20
N GLU A 253 -28.68 22.97 -30.29
CA GLU A 253 -29.22 23.44 -31.57
C GLU A 253 -30.20 22.43 -32.19
N GLN A 254 -29.86 21.15 -32.21
CA GLN A 254 -30.73 20.07 -32.70
C GLN A 254 -32.04 19.96 -31.92
N LEU A 255 -32.02 20.25 -30.61
CA LEU A 255 -33.21 20.28 -29.77
C LEU A 255 -34.01 21.58 -29.90
N GLY A 256 -33.50 22.60 -30.61
CA GLY A 256 -34.13 23.91 -30.74
C GLY A 256 -34.13 24.74 -29.45
N LEU A 257 -33.19 24.50 -28.52
CA LEU A 257 -33.20 25.06 -27.16
C LEU A 257 -32.17 26.18 -26.94
N ASN A 258 -31.73 26.85 -28.00
CA ASN A 258 -30.65 27.85 -27.96
C ASN A 258 -30.91 29.03 -27.00
N ASP A 259 -32.17 29.43 -26.83
CA ASP A 259 -32.56 30.54 -25.94
C ASP A 259 -32.81 30.10 -24.48
N LYS A 260 -32.75 28.78 -24.22
CA LYS A 260 -33.09 28.17 -22.93
C LYS A 260 -31.92 27.50 -22.26
N ILE A 261 -31.00 26.89 -23.02
CA ILE A 261 -29.79 26.24 -22.50
C ILE A 261 -28.56 27.01 -23.00
N LEU A 262 -27.87 27.68 -22.08
CA LEU A 262 -26.78 28.60 -22.38
C LEU A 262 -25.42 28.04 -21.92
N LEU A 263 -24.47 27.94 -22.85
CA LEU A 263 -23.07 27.64 -22.55
C LEU A 263 -22.32 28.95 -22.26
N MET A 264 -22.10 29.25 -20.98
CA MET A 264 -21.60 30.54 -20.50
C MET A 264 -20.08 30.71 -20.64
N GLY A 265 -19.36 29.64 -20.95
CA GLY A 265 -17.90 29.61 -20.91
C GLY A 265 -17.35 29.44 -19.47
N PRO A 266 -16.02 29.45 -19.29
CA PRO A 266 -15.41 29.33 -17.98
C PRO A 266 -15.61 30.61 -17.15
N ALA A 267 -15.83 30.46 -15.84
CA ALA A 267 -15.86 31.55 -14.87
C ALA A 267 -15.00 31.16 -13.65
N ALA A 268 -14.14 32.07 -13.19
CA ALA A 268 -13.29 31.88 -12.04
C ALA A 268 -13.14 33.23 -11.29
N PRO A 269 -13.66 33.35 -10.05
CA PRO A 269 -14.51 32.38 -9.35
C PRO A 269 -15.91 32.27 -9.98
N VAL A 270 -16.52 31.07 -9.93
CA VAL A 270 -17.90 30.84 -10.40
C VAL A 270 -18.94 31.19 -9.34
N THR A 271 -18.53 31.33 -8.07
CA THR A 271 -19.42 31.53 -6.93
C THR A 271 -20.40 32.71 -7.04
N PRO A 272 -20.07 33.87 -7.66
CA PRO A 272 -21.05 34.95 -7.83
C PRO A 272 -22.22 34.58 -8.77
N GLU A 273 -22.02 33.61 -9.66
CA GLU A 273 -23.05 33.15 -10.60
C GLU A 273 -24.08 32.24 -9.92
N PHE A 274 -23.70 31.53 -8.85
CA PHE A 274 -24.63 30.73 -8.05
C PHE A 274 -25.71 31.59 -7.38
N GLY A 275 -25.37 32.80 -6.93
CA GLY A 275 -26.36 33.75 -6.38
C GLY A 275 -27.44 34.19 -7.37
N LYS A 276 -27.26 33.93 -8.67
CA LYS A 276 -28.22 34.28 -9.74
C LYS A 276 -29.14 33.12 -10.13
N ALA A 277 -28.96 31.93 -9.56
CA ALA A 277 -29.74 30.73 -9.87
C ALA A 277 -30.69 30.36 -8.71
N SER A 278 -31.53 29.34 -8.89
CA SER A 278 -32.39 28.79 -7.82
C SER A 278 -32.16 27.32 -7.55
N LEU A 279 -31.39 26.64 -8.41
CA LEU A 279 -31.07 25.23 -8.30
C LEU A 279 -29.71 24.96 -8.94
N PHE A 280 -28.88 24.13 -8.32
CA PHE A 280 -27.65 23.62 -8.91
C PHE A 280 -27.80 22.15 -9.32
N VAL A 281 -27.22 21.78 -10.46
CA VAL A 281 -27.19 20.37 -10.93
C VAL A 281 -25.77 19.94 -11.26
N LEU A 282 -25.34 18.79 -10.71
CA LEU A 282 -24.08 18.13 -11.07
C LEU A 282 -24.34 16.74 -11.69
N PRO A 283 -24.19 16.57 -13.02
CA PRO A 283 -24.51 15.31 -13.71
C PRO A 283 -23.32 14.34 -13.84
N SER A 284 -22.27 14.50 -13.04
CA SER A 284 -20.99 13.78 -13.17
C SER A 284 -21.14 12.25 -13.19
N LYS A 285 -20.31 11.57 -13.97
CA LYS A 285 -20.16 10.10 -13.91
C LYS A 285 -19.25 9.66 -12.78
N ARG A 286 -18.19 10.43 -12.53
CA ARG A 286 -17.24 10.20 -11.44
C ARG A 286 -16.89 11.48 -10.72
N GLU A 287 -16.80 11.41 -9.40
CA GLU A 287 -16.53 12.55 -8.54
C GLU A 287 -15.84 12.12 -7.23
N ALA A 288 -14.61 12.59 -7.02
CA ALA A 288 -13.85 12.29 -5.82
C ALA A 288 -14.40 13.06 -4.59
N PHE A 289 -14.92 14.27 -4.81
CA PHE A 289 -15.57 15.06 -3.76
C PHE A 289 -16.66 15.95 -4.36
N GLY A 290 -16.26 16.95 -5.17
CA GLY A 290 -17.19 17.85 -5.85
C GLY A 290 -17.27 19.24 -5.19
N ASN A 291 -16.19 20.03 -5.24
CA ASN A 291 -16.15 21.38 -4.65
C ASN A 291 -17.34 22.25 -5.07
N VAL A 292 -17.73 22.19 -6.35
CA VAL A 292 -18.83 22.97 -6.91
C VAL A 292 -20.18 22.65 -6.26
N ILE A 293 -20.38 21.45 -5.69
CA ILE A 293 -21.55 21.12 -4.88
C ILE A 293 -21.55 21.99 -3.62
N VAL A 294 -20.44 21.99 -2.88
CA VAL A 294 -20.29 22.76 -1.64
C VAL A 294 -20.37 24.27 -1.91
N GLU A 295 -19.77 24.74 -3.00
CA GLU A 295 -19.85 26.15 -3.42
C GLU A 295 -21.31 26.58 -3.71
N ALA A 296 -22.09 25.71 -4.37
CA ALA A 296 -23.51 25.96 -4.62
C ALA A 296 -24.34 25.93 -3.33
N MET A 297 -24.09 24.96 -2.44
CA MET A 297 -24.73 24.89 -1.12
C MET A 297 -24.43 26.12 -0.27
N ALA A 298 -23.17 26.59 -0.28
CA ALA A 298 -22.74 27.79 0.44
C ALA A 298 -23.45 29.06 -0.10
N ALA A 299 -23.76 29.09 -1.39
CA ALA A 299 -24.55 30.15 -2.02
C ALA A 299 -26.06 30.03 -1.75
N GLY A 300 -26.51 29.01 -1.02
CA GLY A 300 -27.93 28.77 -0.73
C GLY A 300 -28.70 28.21 -1.92
N LEU A 301 -28.07 27.36 -2.73
CA LEU A 301 -28.76 26.58 -3.76
C LEU A 301 -29.02 25.16 -3.23
N PRO A 302 -30.22 24.61 -3.43
CA PRO A 302 -30.40 23.17 -3.34
C PRO A 302 -29.67 22.50 -4.50
N VAL A 303 -29.26 21.24 -4.30
CA VAL A 303 -28.44 20.50 -5.27
C VAL A 303 -29.17 19.26 -5.75
N VAL A 304 -29.17 19.03 -7.07
CA VAL A 304 -29.42 17.71 -7.66
C VAL A 304 -28.08 17.17 -8.16
N SER A 305 -27.65 16.02 -7.67
CA SER A 305 -26.41 15.37 -8.12
C SER A 305 -26.70 13.93 -8.53
N THR A 306 -25.98 13.44 -9.53
CA THR A 306 -25.86 12.00 -9.75
C THR A 306 -25.09 11.35 -8.59
N ASP A 307 -25.36 10.07 -8.32
CA ASP A 307 -24.64 9.24 -7.37
C ASP A 307 -23.26 8.82 -7.92
N ALA A 308 -22.37 9.78 -8.07
CA ALA A 308 -21.06 9.61 -8.68
C ALA A 308 -20.00 9.18 -7.65
N ASP A 309 -19.61 7.91 -7.68
CA ASP A 309 -18.65 7.28 -6.74
C ASP A 309 -19.03 7.55 -5.26
N HIS A 310 -18.23 8.35 -4.56
CA HIS A 310 -18.35 8.64 -3.12
C HIS A 310 -18.51 10.13 -2.81
N GLY A 311 -18.15 11.04 -3.72
CA GLY A 311 -18.11 12.48 -3.42
C GLY A 311 -19.46 13.06 -3.00
N PRO A 312 -20.50 13.00 -3.86
CA PRO A 312 -21.81 13.58 -3.57
C PRO A 312 -22.46 13.05 -2.29
N ARG A 313 -22.41 11.74 -2.03
CA ARG A 313 -22.98 11.12 -0.81
C ARG A 313 -22.24 11.49 0.48
N ASN A 314 -20.97 11.89 0.39
CA ASN A 314 -20.21 12.39 1.54
C ASN A 314 -20.49 13.88 1.81
N ILE A 315 -21.06 14.59 0.83
CA ILE A 315 -21.43 16.01 0.96
C ILE A 315 -22.90 16.15 1.34
N LEU A 316 -23.80 15.48 0.61
CA LEU A 316 -25.25 15.65 0.67
C LEU A 316 -25.94 14.53 1.47
N THR A 317 -26.99 14.92 2.19
CA THR A 317 -28.00 14.04 2.79
C THR A 317 -29.24 14.02 1.88
N HIS A 318 -29.45 12.89 1.20
CA HIS A 318 -30.54 12.77 0.21
C HIS A 318 -31.91 13.10 0.81
N GLY A 319 -32.63 14.02 0.16
CA GLY A 319 -33.97 14.46 0.55
C GLY A 319 -34.00 15.63 1.53
N GLU A 320 -32.87 15.94 2.19
CA GLU A 320 -32.77 17.02 3.17
C GLU A 320 -32.09 18.26 2.61
N ASP A 321 -30.85 18.12 2.14
CA ASP A 321 -30.01 19.23 1.65
C ASP A 321 -29.63 19.10 0.17
N GLY A 322 -30.12 18.05 -0.48
CA GLY A 322 -30.00 17.80 -1.91
C GLY A 322 -30.70 16.52 -2.33
N LEU A 323 -30.84 16.32 -3.64
CA LEU A 323 -31.35 15.10 -4.25
C LEU A 323 -30.21 14.36 -4.94
N ILE A 324 -30.09 13.06 -4.65
CA ILE A 324 -29.11 12.17 -5.28
C ILE A 324 -29.90 11.25 -6.20
N VAL A 325 -29.54 11.24 -7.48
CA VAL A 325 -30.20 10.41 -8.50
C VAL A 325 -29.25 9.33 -9.02
N PRO A 326 -29.75 8.18 -9.49
CA PRO A 326 -28.90 7.14 -10.07
C PRO A 326 -28.04 7.64 -11.23
N GLY A 327 -26.79 7.21 -11.29
CA GLY A 327 -25.88 7.57 -12.38
C GLY A 327 -26.37 7.07 -13.74
N GLY A 328 -26.39 7.96 -14.75
CA GLY A 328 -26.86 7.64 -16.10
C GLY A 328 -28.37 7.70 -16.30
N ASP A 329 -29.15 7.94 -15.24
CA ASP A 329 -30.60 8.06 -15.32
C ASP A 329 -31.03 9.52 -15.58
N THR A 330 -31.25 9.81 -16.86
CA THR A 330 -31.67 11.14 -17.31
C THR A 330 -33.11 11.46 -16.90
N ASP A 331 -33.98 10.45 -16.77
CA ASP A 331 -35.37 10.63 -16.38
C ASP A 331 -35.49 10.95 -14.89
N ALA A 332 -34.77 10.21 -14.04
CA ALA A 332 -34.68 10.52 -12.61
C ALA A 332 -34.10 11.92 -12.36
N MET A 333 -33.08 12.32 -13.12
CA MET A 333 -32.54 13.69 -13.03
C MET A 333 -33.57 14.75 -13.42
N ALA A 334 -34.32 14.56 -14.50
CA ALA A 334 -35.37 15.49 -14.91
C ALA A 334 -36.48 15.58 -13.85
N ALA A 335 -36.91 14.44 -13.30
CA ALA A 335 -37.92 14.38 -12.25
C ALA A 335 -37.48 15.11 -10.98
N ALA A 336 -36.23 14.92 -10.54
CA ALA A 336 -35.68 15.63 -9.37
C ALA A 336 -35.57 17.15 -9.59
N ILE A 337 -35.23 17.58 -10.81
CA ILE A 337 -35.22 19.01 -11.16
C ILE A 337 -36.64 19.58 -11.12
N LEU A 338 -37.62 18.88 -11.72
CA LEU A 338 -39.02 19.30 -11.73
C LEU A 338 -39.61 19.38 -10.32
N GLU A 339 -39.31 18.40 -9.47
CA GLU A 339 -39.74 18.38 -8.07
C GLU A 339 -39.36 19.68 -7.35
N LEU A 340 -38.11 20.13 -7.50
CA LEU A 340 -37.65 21.37 -6.86
C LEU A 340 -38.11 22.63 -7.59
N ILE A 341 -38.37 22.58 -8.89
CA ILE A 341 -38.92 23.72 -9.63
C ILE A 341 -40.38 23.98 -9.24
N GLN A 342 -41.17 22.92 -9.03
CA GLN A 342 -42.62 22.99 -8.84
C GLN A 342 -43.03 23.20 -7.37
N ASP A 343 -42.12 22.95 -6.42
CA ASP A 343 -42.36 23.15 -5.00
C ASP A 343 -41.37 24.17 -4.42
N ASP A 344 -41.81 25.44 -4.38
CA ASP A 344 -41.01 26.55 -3.86
C ASP A 344 -40.64 26.35 -2.38
N ASP A 345 -41.58 25.91 -1.54
CA ASP A 345 -41.32 25.74 -0.09
C ASP A 345 -40.26 24.67 0.14
N ARG A 346 -40.38 23.54 -0.55
CA ARG A 346 -39.37 22.46 -0.49
C ARG A 346 -38.02 22.92 -1.00
N ARG A 347 -37.98 23.66 -2.12
CA ARG A 347 -36.74 24.20 -2.69
C ARG A 347 -36.03 25.13 -1.70
N HIS A 348 -36.77 26.04 -1.06
CA HIS A 348 -36.20 26.97 -0.07
C HIS A 348 -35.77 26.26 1.21
N ALA A 349 -36.56 25.30 1.71
CA ALA A 349 -36.20 24.51 2.89
C ALA A 349 -34.89 23.73 2.66
N MET A 350 -34.77 23.06 1.51
CA MET A 350 -33.58 22.33 1.10
C MET A 350 -32.37 23.25 0.91
N ALA A 351 -32.56 24.43 0.31
CA ALA A 351 -31.51 25.44 0.19
C ALA A 351 -30.95 25.91 1.54
N GLN A 352 -31.81 26.08 2.55
CA GLN A 352 -31.36 26.44 3.90
C GLN A 352 -30.63 25.29 4.59
N ALA A 353 -31.09 24.04 4.39
CA ALA A 353 -30.39 22.86 4.89
C ALA A 353 -29.00 22.71 4.25
N ALA A 354 -28.91 22.85 2.92
CA ALA A 354 -27.66 22.88 2.16
C ALA A 354 -26.67 23.91 2.72
N ARG A 355 -27.12 25.13 2.96
CA ARG A 355 -26.26 26.18 3.51
C ARG A 355 -25.74 25.86 4.91
N ARG A 356 -26.58 25.30 5.79
CA ARG A 356 -26.15 24.87 7.13
C ARG A 356 -25.11 23.76 7.06
N ASN A 357 -25.33 22.77 6.19
CA ASN A 357 -24.41 21.66 6.00
C ASN A 357 -23.06 22.14 5.42
N ALA A 358 -23.07 23.10 4.48
CA ALA A 358 -21.84 23.62 3.85
C ALA A 358 -20.79 24.16 4.85
N VAL A 359 -21.22 24.61 6.04
CA VAL A 359 -20.34 25.15 7.10
C VAL A 359 -19.23 24.16 7.51
N ARG A 360 -19.48 22.85 7.47
CA ARG A 360 -18.47 21.85 7.86
C ARG A 360 -17.28 21.72 6.89
N PHE A 361 -17.37 22.36 5.72
CA PHE A 361 -16.33 22.41 4.69
C PHE A 361 -15.69 23.80 4.56
N GLN A 362 -16.14 24.77 5.35
CA GLN A 362 -15.65 26.13 5.36
C GLN A 362 -14.36 26.27 6.17
N GLU A 363 -13.75 27.44 6.05
CA GLU A 363 -12.40 27.78 6.48
C GLU A 363 -12.12 27.37 7.93
N THR A 364 -13.01 27.68 8.87
CA THR A 364 -12.81 27.36 10.30
C THR A 364 -12.79 25.85 10.54
N ALA A 365 -13.80 25.13 10.02
CA ALA A 365 -13.91 23.69 10.19
C ALA A 365 -12.77 22.93 9.49
N SER A 366 -12.36 23.39 8.30
CA SER A 366 -11.23 22.81 7.56
C SER A 366 -9.90 23.08 8.26
N ARG A 367 -9.67 24.29 8.78
CA ARG A 367 -8.46 24.60 9.57
C ARG A 367 -8.36 23.70 10.79
N GLU A 368 -9.40 23.66 11.62
CA GLU A 368 -9.39 22.90 12.88
C GLU A 368 -9.17 21.40 12.63
N ARG A 369 -9.80 20.86 11.57
CA ARG A 369 -9.58 19.48 11.14
C ARG A 369 -8.13 19.23 10.72
N PHE A 370 -7.55 20.13 9.92
CA PHE A 370 -6.15 19.99 9.49
C PHE A 370 -5.17 20.13 10.66
N GLU A 371 -5.40 21.10 11.55
CA GLU A 371 -4.65 21.30 12.80
C GLU A 371 -4.67 20.04 13.67
N ALA A 372 -5.82 19.38 13.82
CA ALA A 372 -5.94 18.12 14.54
C ALA A 372 -5.12 16.99 13.87
N ILE A 373 -5.16 16.88 12.55
CA ILE A 373 -4.41 15.86 11.80
C ILE A 373 -2.90 16.04 11.98
N ILE A 374 -2.39 17.27 11.88
CA ILE A 374 -0.95 17.53 12.05
C ILE A 374 -0.51 17.38 13.51
N ALA A 375 -1.34 17.77 14.48
CA ALA A 375 -1.06 17.59 15.90
C ALA A 375 -0.92 16.10 16.25
N GLU A 376 -1.85 15.26 15.75
CA GLU A 376 -1.80 13.81 15.90
C GLU A 376 -0.55 13.22 15.23
N ALA A 377 -0.16 13.74 14.07
CA ALA A 377 1.04 13.29 13.38
C ALA A 377 2.34 13.67 14.12
N PHE A 378 2.42 14.87 14.72
CA PHE A 378 3.52 15.25 15.60
C PHE A 378 3.58 14.35 16.83
N ALA A 379 2.46 14.16 17.52
CA ALA A 379 2.38 13.31 18.71
C ALA A 379 2.78 11.85 18.42
N ARG A 380 2.50 11.34 17.21
CA ARG A 380 2.97 10.03 16.75
C ARG A 380 4.46 10.03 16.38
N LYS A 381 4.99 11.12 15.82
CA LYS A 381 6.41 11.26 15.46
C LYS A 381 7.31 11.31 16.71
N GLU A 382 6.80 11.82 17.82
CA GLU A 382 7.48 11.83 19.13
C GLU A 382 7.60 10.44 19.78
N LEU A 383 6.81 9.45 19.34
CA LEU A 383 6.91 8.11 19.89
C LEU A 383 8.25 7.47 19.52
N PRO A 384 8.94 6.81 20.47
CA PRO A 384 10.19 6.13 20.18
C PRO A 384 9.96 5.00 19.19
N ARG A 385 10.81 4.93 18.18
CA ARG A 385 10.81 3.84 17.18
C ARG A 385 11.95 2.88 17.41
N ASP A 386 13.06 3.35 17.94
CA ASP A 386 14.21 2.50 18.23
C ASP A 386 13.94 1.66 19.48
N ALA A 387 14.18 0.37 19.35
CA ALA A 387 13.97 -0.61 20.39
C ALA A 387 15.13 -1.60 20.46
N THR A 388 15.33 -2.13 21.66
CA THR A 388 16.16 -3.31 21.90
C THR A 388 15.27 -4.46 22.35
N ALA A 389 15.68 -5.68 22.03
CA ALA A 389 15.02 -6.90 22.42
C ALA A 389 16.07 -7.88 22.93
N ARG A 390 15.92 -8.34 24.17
CA ARG A 390 16.78 -9.38 24.76
C ARG A 390 15.96 -10.60 25.13
N VAL A 391 16.50 -11.78 24.87
CA VAL A 391 15.95 -13.04 25.37
C VAL A 391 16.53 -13.30 26.75
N ASP A 392 15.71 -13.69 27.73
CA ASP A 392 16.19 -14.13 29.05
C ASP A 392 16.44 -15.64 29.13
N GLU A 393 16.98 -16.11 30.25
CA GLU A 393 17.25 -17.53 30.50
C GLU A 393 16.00 -18.43 30.49
N GLN A 394 14.80 -17.85 30.59
CA GLN A 394 13.54 -18.57 30.45
C GLN A 394 13.05 -18.60 29.00
N GLY A 395 13.64 -17.84 28.08
CA GLY A 395 13.25 -17.72 26.68
C GLY A 395 12.18 -16.67 26.42
N SER A 396 11.88 -15.81 27.39
CA SER A 396 10.99 -14.65 27.20
C SER A 396 11.74 -13.50 26.54
N VAL A 397 11.04 -12.66 25.77
CA VAL A 397 11.64 -11.50 25.11
C VAL A 397 11.31 -10.23 25.89
N HIS A 398 12.33 -9.55 26.39
CA HIS A 398 12.24 -8.22 26.99
C HIS A 398 12.48 -7.20 25.89
N VAL A 399 11.49 -6.37 25.62
CA VAL A 399 11.55 -5.27 24.65
C VAL A 399 11.67 -3.98 25.42
N ALA A 400 12.73 -3.21 25.16
CA ALA A 400 12.91 -1.89 25.74
C ALA A 400 12.91 -0.83 24.64
N VAL A 401 12.12 0.22 24.83
CA VAL A 401 12.10 1.41 23.98
C VAL A 401 12.76 2.58 24.70
N GLY A 402 13.11 3.63 23.95
CA GLY A 402 13.56 4.89 24.55
C GLY A 402 12.50 5.53 25.49
N PRO A 403 12.87 6.60 26.22
CA PRO A 403 11.95 7.28 27.13
C PRO A 403 10.63 7.65 26.46
N LEU A 404 9.52 7.29 27.10
CA LEU A 404 8.18 7.60 26.59
C LEU A 404 7.88 9.10 26.79
N PRO A 405 7.33 9.81 25.79
CA PRO A 405 6.85 11.16 25.99
C PRO A 405 5.65 11.15 26.94
N ALA A 406 5.41 12.26 27.65
CA ALA A 406 4.27 12.39 28.56
C ALA A 406 2.90 12.15 27.88
N SER A 407 2.86 12.33 26.55
CA SER A 407 1.68 12.07 25.75
C SER A 407 1.42 10.57 25.55
N ALA A 408 2.40 9.67 25.69
CA ALA A 408 2.26 8.23 25.41
C ALA A 408 1.68 7.44 26.60
N THR A 409 0.47 7.81 27.03
CA THR A 409 -0.18 7.13 28.16
C THR A 409 -0.71 5.74 27.77
N GLY A 410 -0.68 4.80 28.73
CA GLY A 410 -1.13 3.43 28.50
C GLY A 410 -0.40 2.73 27.35
N ALA A 411 0.91 2.99 27.21
CA ALA A 411 1.69 2.45 26.12
C ALA A 411 1.84 0.92 26.21
N GLU A 412 1.79 0.25 25.07
CA GLU A 412 1.88 -1.21 24.94
C GLU A 412 2.77 -1.60 23.75
N ILE A 413 3.50 -2.72 23.87
CA ILE A 413 4.01 -3.42 22.70
C ILE A 413 2.88 -4.23 22.09
N VAL A 414 2.59 -3.94 20.84
CA VAL A 414 1.68 -4.73 20.01
C VAL A 414 2.51 -5.69 19.16
N VAL A 415 2.14 -6.97 19.24
CA VAL A 415 2.80 -8.07 18.54
C VAL A 415 1.81 -8.63 17.52
N ARG A 416 2.03 -8.34 16.24
CA ARG A 416 1.08 -8.65 15.15
C ARG A 416 1.65 -9.69 14.21
N ARG A 417 0.85 -10.72 13.89
CA ARG A 417 1.29 -11.81 13.02
C ARG A 417 1.51 -11.32 11.59
N VAL A 418 2.66 -11.66 11.03
CA VAL A 418 2.98 -11.40 9.62
C VAL A 418 2.41 -12.52 8.74
N GLY A 419 1.72 -12.14 7.67
CA GLY A 419 1.17 -13.07 6.68
C GLY A 419 -0.33 -13.29 6.80
N LYS A 420 -0.79 -14.55 6.73
CA LYS A 420 -2.22 -14.88 6.79
C LYS A 420 -2.65 -15.10 8.25
N GLY A 421 -3.60 -14.28 8.70
CA GLY A 421 -4.12 -14.30 10.07
C GLY A 421 -4.16 -12.87 10.62
N ALA A 422 -5.12 -12.59 11.51
CA ALA A 422 -5.24 -11.27 12.15
C ALA A 422 -4.89 -11.35 13.64
N ASP A 423 -3.99 -12.27 14.00
CA ASP A 423 -3.60 -12.51 15.39
C ASP A 423 -2.78 -11.31 15.89
N GLU A 424 -3.20 -10.75 17.02
CA GLU A 424 -2.58 -9.61 17.67
C GLU A 424 -2.55 -9.86 19.18
N HIS A 425 -1.41 -9.60 19.80
CA HIS A 425 -1.21 -9.66 21.25
C HIS A 425 -0.64 -8.35 21.75
N ARG A 426 -1.00 -7.95 22.97
CA ARG A 426 -0.61 -6.67 23.57
C ARG A 426 0.06 -6.91 24.91
N PHE A 427 1.18 -6.22 25.13
CA PHE A 427 1.98 -6.35 26.33
C PHE A 427 2.23 -4.95 26.90
N PRO A 428 1.81 -4.67 28.15
CA PRO A 428 1.94 -3.34 28.73
C PRO A 428 3.41 -2.95 28.91
N LEU A 429 3.72 -1.67 28.63
CA LEU A 429 5.01 -1.09 29.00
C LEU A 429 5.03 -0.68 30.47
N THR A 430 6.17 -0.91 31.12
CA THR A 430 6.50 -0.30 32.40
C THR A 430 6.77 1.21 32.21
N ALA A 431 6.82 1.96 33.32
CA ALA A 431 7.13 3.38 33.28
C ALA A 431 8.53 3.68 32.70
N ASP A 432 9.45 2.71 32.79
CA ASP A 432 10.82 2.80 32.28
C ASP A 432 10.93 2.40 30.79
N GLY A 433 9.82 2.05 30.13
CA GLY A 433 9.79 1.73 28.71
C GLY A 433 10.07 0.26 28.37
N GLU A 434 9.91 -0.66 29.33
CA GLU A 434 10.15 -2.08 29.11
C GLU A 434 8.84 -2.88 29.05
N ALA A 435 8.79 -3.89 28.18
CA ALA A 435 7.71 -4.87 28.12
C ALA A 435 8.28 -6.28 28.01
N VAL A 436 7.58 -7.26 28.59
CA VAL A 436 7.99 -8.66 28.55
C VAL A 436 6.97 -9.47 27.76
N ILE A 437 7.43 -10.06 26.66
CA ILE A 437 6.70 -11.07 25.90
C ILE A 437 7.11 -12.43 26.47
N GLY A 438 6.27 -12.99 27.33
CA GLY A 438 6.52 -14.29 27.95
C GLY A 438 6.67 -15.41 26.91
N TRP A 439 7.58 -16.36 27.15
CA TRP A 439 7.73 -17.54 26.29
C TRP A 439 6.44 -18.38 26.23
N ASP A 440 5.59 -18.28 27.24
CA ASP A 440 4.29 -18.94 27.39
C ASP A 440 3.10 -18.02 27.03
N ALA A 441 3.35 -16.85 26.44
CA ALA A 441 2.31 -15.89 26.03
C ALA A 441 1.35 -16.42 24.95
N GLY A 442 1.50 -17.68 24.53
CA GLY A 442 0.59 -18.36 23.62
C GLY A 442 0.72 -17.91 22.17
N LEU A 443 1.84 -17.28 21.77
CA LEU A 443 2.10 -16.88 20.39
C LEU A 443 2.27 -18.11 19.49
N PRO A 444 1.37 -18.39 18.54
CA PRO A 444 1.50 -19.52 17.62
C PRO A 444 2.79 -19.47 16.78
N GLU A 445 3.18 -20.62 16.21
CA GLU A 445 4.34 -20.70 15.30
C GLU A 445 4.18 -19.71 14.13
N GLY A 446 5.18 -18.83 13.96
CA GLY A 446 5.12 -17.76 12.97
C GLY A 446 6.10 -16.62 13.20
N THR A 447 5.97 -15.61 12.35
CA THR A 447 6.71 -14.35 12.44
C THR A 447 5.77 -13.24 12.89
N TRP A 448 6.28 -12.39 13.77
CA TRP A 448 5.52 -11.34 14.43
C TRP A 448 6.25 -10.00 14.29
N GLU A 449 5.56 -8.96 13.83
CA GLU A 449 6.06 -7.58 13.80
C GLU A 449 5.72 -6.90 15.13
N LEU A 450 6.66 -6.10 15.66
CA LEU A 450 6.48 -5.36 16.90
C LEU A 450 6.23 -3.87 16.61
N SER A 451 5.24 -3.31 17.29
CA SER A 451 4.96 -1.87 17.29
C SER A 451 4.70 -1.37 18.70
N LEU A 452 4.93 -0.08 18.92
CA LEU A 452 4.52 0.64 20.12
C LEU A 452 3.17 1.30 19.85
N ALA A 453 2.18 1.01 20.68
CA ALA A 453 0.87 1.67 20.64
C ALA A 453 0.58 2.42 21.94
N THR A 454 -0.31 3.40 21.88
CA THR A 454 -0.79 4.19 23.03
C THR A 454 -2.30 4.00 23.21
N ALA A 455 -2.82 4.37 24.38
CA ALA A 455 -4.26 4.29 24.67
C ALA A 455 -5.11 5.15 23.72
N GLU A 456 -4.56 6.23 23.20
CA GLU A 456 -5.22 7.14 22.25
C GLU A 456 -5.20 6.62 20.80
N GLY A 457 -4.62 5.43 20.56
CA GLY A 457 -4.62 4.77 19.25
C GLY A 457 -3.45 5.16 18.34
N ARG A 458 -2.48 5.95 18.83
CA ARG A 458 -1.21 6.17 18.11
C ARG A 458 -0.41 4.88 18.10
N GLU A 459 0.17 4.54 16.95
CA GLU A 459 1.00 3.35 16.79
C GLU A 459 2.22 3.65 15.91
N VAL A 460 3.40 3.14 16.26
CA VAL A 460 4.62 3.19 15.44
C VAL A 460 5.30 1.83 15.41
N ALA A 461 5.73 1.38 14.22
CA ALA A 461 6.52 0.16 14.10
C ALA A 461 7.88 0.34 14.78
N LEU A 462 8.28 -0.66 15.57
CA LEU A 462 9.58 -0.65 16.23
C LEU A 462 10.67 -1.10 15.28
N ARG A 463 11.85 -0.50 15.44
CA ARG A 463 13.04 -0.69 14.62
C ARG A 463 14.22 -0.99 15.51
N THR A 464 15.22 -1.65 14.94
CA THR A 464 16.49 -1.90 15.60
C THR A 464 17.61 -1.78 14.58
N ASP A 465 18.80 -1.41 15.02
CA ASP A 465 19.98 -1.24 14.16
C ASP A 465 20.72 -2.56 13.86
N GLY A 466 20.22 -3.67 14.40
CA GLY A 466 20.80 -5.01 14.29
C GLY A 466 21.69 -5.41 15.46
N TYR A 467 22.17 -4.45 16.26
CA TYR A 467 22.86 -4.72 17.54
C TYR A 467 21.88 -4.79 18.71
N GLY A 468 20.67 -4.26 18.54
CA GLY A 468 19.64 -4.27 19.57
C GLY A 468 18.95 -5.62 19.81
N CYS A 469 19.33 -6.72 19.16
CA CYS A 469 18.79 -8.06 19.44
C CYS A 469 19.82 -8.92 20.19
N ASP A 470 19.63 -9.14 21.49
CA ASP A 470 20.50 -10.01 22.31
C ASP A 470 19.83 -11.35 22.58
N THR A 471 20.39 -12.41 22.00
CA THR A 471 19.84 -13.78 22.09
C THR A 471 20.77 -14.73 22.84
N ARG A 472 21.81 -14.22 23.52
CA ARG A 472 22.84 -15.07 24.15
C ARG A 472 22.26 -16.03 25.18
N ASP A 473 21.33 -15.56 26.00
CA ASP A 473 20.73 -16.36 27.07
C ASP A 473 19.75 -17.42 26.53
N LEU A 474 19.39 -17.37 25.24
CA LEU A 474 18.62 -18.44 24.59
C LEU A 474 19.33 -19.80 24.71
N LEU A 475 20.67 -19.82 24.73
CA LEU A 475 21.47 -21.03 24.90
C LEU A 475 21.34 -21.66 26.30
N SER A 476 20.89 -20.87 27.28
CA SER A 476 20.64 -21.31 28.66
C SER A 476 19.21 -21.84 28.84
N VAL A 477 18.33 -21.63 27.86
CA VAL A 477 16.93 -22.08 27.92
C VAL A 477 16.90 -23.60 27.99
N THR A 478 16.29 -24.12 29.05
CA THR A 478 16.11 -25.55 29.22
C THR A 478 15.08 -26.08 28.23
N LEU A 479 15.55 -26.84 27.24
CA LEU A 479 14.74 -27.59 26.28
C LEU A 479 15.07 -29.09 26.37
N PRO A 480 14.09 -30.00 26.19
CA PRO A 480 12.66 -29.70 26.04
C PRO A 480 12.04 -29.13 27.31
N ARG A 481 10.96 -28.36 27.17
CA ARG A 481 10.26 -27.76 28.32
C ARG A 481 9.66 -28.84 29.23
N PRO A 482 9.74 -28.70 30.57
CA PRO A 482 9.15 -29.67 31.51
C PRO A 482 7.62 -29.52 31.66
N ARG A 483 7.04 -28.38 31.25
CA ARG A 483 5.60 -28.10 31.26
C ARG A 483 5.23 -27.33 29.99
N GLY A 484 4.03 -27.59 29.45
CA GLY A 484 3.56 -26.97 28.20
C GLY A 484 4.12 -27.66 26.95
N ALA A 485 4.21 -26.91 25.85
CA ALA A 485 4.77 -27.41 24.60
C ALA A 485 6.26 -27.75 24.75
N ALA A 486 6.70 -28.89 24.22
CA ALA A 486 8.07 -29.37 24.40
C ALA A 486 9.13 -28.43 23.79
N LEU A 487 8.78 -27.73 22.71
CA LEU A 487 9.54 -26.60 22.16
C LEU A 487 8.69 -25.33 22.24
N ALA A 488 9.18 -24.32 22.95
CA ALA A 488 8.60 -22.98 23.01
C ALA A 488 9.74 -21.96 23.09
N VAL A 489 10.04 -21.31 21.97
CA VAL A 489 11.13 -20.33 21.84
C VAL A 489 10.67 -19.10 21.08
N LEU A 490 11.13 -17.94 21.53
CA LEU A 490 10.94 -16.65 20.89
C LEU A 490 12.31 -16.09 20.51
N LEU A 491 12.47 -15.72 19.25
CA LEU A 491 13.74 -15.22 18.71
C LEU A 491 13.54 -13.84 18.10
N PRO A 492 13.94 -12.75 18.79
CA PRO A 492 13.90 -11.40 18.23
C PRO A 492 14.97 -11.21 17.15
N TYR A 493 14.65 -10.42 16.12
CA TYR A 493 15.58 -10.16 15.03
C TYR A 493 15.25 -8.90 14.22
N LEU A 494 16.27 -8.37 13.55
CA LEU A 494 16.14 -7.32 12.55
C LEU A 494 15.65 -7.89 11.22
N ASN A 495 14.49 -7.43 10.75
CA ASN A 495 13.99 -7.77 9.43
C ASN A 495 14.65 -6.93 8.32
N GLU A 496 14.55 -7.37 7.06
CA GLU A 496 15.20 -6.72 5.90
C GLU A 496 14.75 -5.26 5.66
N ASP A 497 13.58 -4.88 6.15
CA ASP A 497 13.01 -3.52 6.09
C ASP A 497 13.36 -2.62 7.30
N GLY A 498 14.20 -3.14 8.20
CA GLY A 498 14.62 -2.46 9.42
C GLY A 498 13.65 -2.61 10.60
N ALA A 499 12.55 -3.34 10.46
CA ALA A 499 11.59 -3.56 11.54
C ALA A 499 12.09 -4.62 12.53
N LEU A 500 11.74 -4.45 13.81
CA LEU A 500 11.99 -5.44 14.86
C LEU A 500 10.89 -6.51 14.81
N HIS A 501 11.30 -7.75 14.56
CA HIS A 501 10.40 -8.90 14.52
C HIS A 501 10.75 -9.91 15.62
N VAL A 502 9.79 -10.76 15.96
CA VAL A 502 10.00 -11.97 16.77
C VAL A 502 9.55 -13.19 15.98
N ARG A 503 10.38 -14.23 15.93
CA ARG A 503 10.00 -15.55 15.45
C ARG A 503 9.57 -16.41 16.63
N SER A 504 8.33 -16.90 16.62
CA SER A 504 7.84 -17.89 17.58
C SER A 504 7.93 -19.29 16.99
N ALA A 505 8.49 -20.23 17.76
CA ALA A 505 8.42 -21.65 17.50
C ALA A 505 7.75 -22.35 18.69
N LEU A 506 6.58 -22.96 18.44
CA LEU A 506 5.75 -23.60 19.44
C LEU A 506 5.30 -24.98 18.96
N ARG A 507 5.79 -26.06 19.58
CA ARG A 507 5.47 -27.44 19.20
C ARG A 507 5.35 -28.34 20.42
N ASP A 508 4.19 -29.00 20.54
CA ASP A 508 3.94 -29.99 21.59
C ASP A 508 4.87 -31.21 21.47
N VAL A 509 5.16 -31.62 20.23
CA VAL A 509 6.10 -32.68 19.91
C VAL A 509 7.08 -32.17 18.86
N HIS A 510 8.37 -32.33 19.12
CA HIS A 510 9.43 -31.82 18.26
C HIS A 510 10.56 -32.84 18.08
N VAL A 511 11.22 -32.82 16.94
CA VAL A 511 12.46 -33.58 16.73
C VAL A 511 13.55 -32.59 16.38
N GLU A 512 14.40 -32.28 17.36
CA GLU A 512 15.51 -31.34 17.19
C GLU A 512 16.71 -32.08 16.60
N VAL A 513 17.18 -31.62 15.44
CA VAL A 513 18.31 -32.21 14.75
C VAL A 513 19.62 -31.65 15.30
N GLY A 514 20.42 -32.52 15.91
CA GLY A 514 21.77 -32.24 16.35
C GLY A 514 22.77 -32.32 15.19
N GLN A 515 23.53 -33.40 15.14
CA GLN A 515 24.59 -33.63 14.16
C GLN A 515 24.07 -34.35 12.92
N VAL A 516 24.49 -33.91 11.73
CA VAL A 516 24.29 -34.65 10.48
C VAL A 516 25.65 -35.03 9.91
N LEU A 517 25.86 -36.33 9.74
CA LEU A 517 27.07 -36.90 9.15
C LEU A 517 26.74 -37.45 7.77
N THR A 518 27.63 -37.24 6.81
CA THR A 518 27.43 -37.67 5.43
C THR A 518 28.65 -38.43 4.94
N ASP A 519 28.44 -39.61 4.38
CA ASP A 519 29.44 -40.36 3.61
C ASP A 519 28.91 -40.65 2.18
N GLU A 520 29.68 -41.37 1.36
CA GLU A 520 29.31 -41.63 -0.04
C GLU A 520 28.02 -42.48 -0.22
N ARG A 521 27.60 -43.22 0.82
CA ARG A 521 26.48 -44.17 0.80
C ARG A 521 25.36 -43.82 1.77
N ARG A 522 25.63 -43.03 2.81
CA ARG A 522 24.71 -42.80 3.92
C ARG A 522 24.71 -41.34 4.39
N ILE A 523 23.53 -40.87 4.80
CA ILE A 523 23.36 -39.68 5.61
C ILE A 523 22.84 -40.12 6.98
N THR A 524 23.62 -39.88 8.03
CA THR A 524 23.27 -40.21 9.41
C THR A 524 22.81 -38.95 10.13
N VAL A 525 21.61 -38.99 10.68
CA VAL A 525 20.99 -37.86 11.38
C VAL A 525 20.87 -38.20 12.86
N HIS A 526 21.63 -37.49 13.70
CA HIS A 526 21.48 -37.51 15.15
C HIS A 526 20.45 -36.46 15.55
N ALA A 527 19.43 -36.88 16.28
CA ALA A 527 18.35 -36.00 16.71
C ALA A 527 17.83 -36.42 18.08
N GLU A 528 16.99 -35.58 18.65
CA GLU A 528 16.31 -35.85 19.92
C GLU A 528 14.81 -35.65 19.77
N LEU A 529 14.02 -36.62 20.22
CA LEU A 529 12.55 -36.56 20.22
C LEU A 529 12.06 -35.96 21.53
N TRP A 530 11.37 -34.83 21.43
CA TRP A 530 10.84 -34.06 22.54
C TRP A 530 9.31 -34.15 22.58
N GLY A 531 8.73 -34.26 23.79
CA GLY A 531 7.27 -34.32 24.01
C GLY A 531 6.61 -35.66 23.68
N ALA A 532 7.37 -36.65 23.20
CA ALA A 532 6.91 -38.00 22.94
C ALA A 532 8.05 -39.01 23.17
N ALA A 533 7.72 -40.31 23.10
CA ALA A 533 8.70 -41.39 23.22
C ALA A 533 8.80 -42.17 21.90
N LEU A 534 10.02 -42.66 21.61
CA LEU A 534 10.25 -43.59 20.52
C LEU A 534 9.72 -44.97 20.93
N GLY A 535 8.96 -45.64 20.05
CA GLY A 535 8.45 -46.98 20.33
C GLY A 535 8.55 -47.91 19.13
N GLN A 536 7.86 -49.05 19.20
CA GLN A 536 7.97 -50.07 18.16
C GLN A 536 7.50 -49.56 16.79
N GLY A 537 8.27 -49.89 15.75
CA GLY A 537 7.99 -49.48 14.38
C GLY A 537 8.35 -48.02 14.06
N ALA A 538 9.17 -47.36 14.89
CA ALA A 538 9.66 -46.03 14.60
C ALA A 538 10.50 -45.99 13.32
N VAL A 539 10.25 -45.01 12.46
CA VAL A 539 10.95 -44.84 11.18
C VAL A 539 11.20 -43.38 10.87
N LEU A 540 12.28 -43.12 10.14
CA LEU A 540 12.55 -41.86 9.50
C LEU A 540 11.94 -41.90 8.10
N GLU A 541 11.01 -41.01 7.80
CA GLU A 541 10.34 -40.94 6.51
C GLU A 541 10.86 -39.75 5.70
N ALA A 542 11.39 -40.04 4.52
CA ALA A 542 11.64 -39.04 3.49
C ALA A 542 10.39 -38.92 2.61
N VAL A 543 9.74 -37.77 2.62
CA VAL A 543 8.50 -37.51 1.88
C VAL A 543 8.82 -36.61 0.71
N LEU A 544 8.41 -37.00 -0.50
CA LEU A 544 8.66 -36.21 -1.69
C LEU A 544 7.82 -34.91 -1.64
N ARG A 545 8.49 -33.76 -1.76
CA ARG A 545 7.82 -32.45 -1.57
C ARG A 545 6.69 -32.19 -2.57
N LYS A 546 6.89 -32.58 -3.83
CA LYS A 546 5.91 -32.38 -4.91
C LYS A 546 4.75 -33.38 -4.86
N ASP A 547 4.96 -34.54 -4.24
CA ASP A 547 3.95 -35.60 -4.12
C ASP A 547 4.07 -36.29 -2.76
N LYS A 548 3.26 -35.82 -1.81
CA LYS A 548 3.30 -36.26 -0.41
C LYS A 548 2.86 -37.72 -0.21
N SER A 549 2.28 -38.35 -1.23
CA SER A 549 1.93 -39.78 -1.20
C SER A 549 3.16 -40.68 -1.35
N ARG A 550 4.20 -40.17 -2.02
CA ARG A 550 5.48 -40.86 -2.19
C ARG A 550 6.38 -40.61 -1.00
N SER A 551 6.72 -41.68 -0.29
CA SER A 551 7.65 -41.63 0.81
C SER A 551 8.54 -42.88 0.89
N LEU A 552 9.72 -42.71 1.45
CA LEU A 552 10.67 -43.78 1.74
C LEU A 552 10.90 -43.84 3.24
N SER A 553 10.88 -45.06 3.79
CA SER A 553 11.13 -45.28 5.21
C SER A 553 12.55 -45.81 5.43
N PHE A 554 13.19 -45.26 6.44
CA PHE A 554 14.55 -45.54 6.86
C PHE A 554 14.56 -45.91 8.34
N THR A 555 15.53 -46.73 8.73
CA THR A 555 15.65 -47.23 10.10
C THR A 555 16.03 -46.10 11.05
N VAL A 556 15.43 -46.11 12.23
CA VAL A 556 15.80 -45.28 13.37
C VAL A 556 16.16 -46.18 14.54
N ARG A 557 17.27 -45.89 15.21
CA ARG A 557 17.64 -46.53 16.47
C ARG A 557 17.60 -45.52 17.62
N ALA A 558 17.15 -45.96 18.79
CA ALA A 558 17.31 -45.18 20.01
C ALA A 558 18.79 -45.11 20.40
N ASP A 559 19.21 -43.98 20.95
CA ASP A 559 20.59 -43.73 21.42
C ASP A 559 20.59 -43.25 22.88
N GLY A 560 19.68 -43.81 23.69
CA GLY A 560 19.46 -43.47 25.09
C GLY A 560 18.48 -42.32 25.31
N GLY A 561 17.57 -42.48 26.27
CA GLY A 561 16.54 -41.48 26.58
C GLY A 561 15.70 -41.09 25.36
N SER A 562 15.68 -39.80 25.04
CA SER A 562 15.02 -39.15 23.91
C SER A 562 15.88 -39.10 22.64
N ALA A 563 17.17 -39.47 22.71
CA ALA A 563 18.08 -39.41 21.57
C ALA A 563 17.82 -40.54 20.57
N LEU A 564 17.96 -40.22 19.28
CA LEU A 564 17.76 -41.14 18.17
C LEU A 564 18.74 -40.89 17.03
N ILE A 565 19.01 -41.96 16.29
CA ILE A 565 19.88 -41.92 15.11
C ILE A 565 19.12 -42.53 13.93
N GLY A 566 18.89 -41.71 12.91
CA GLY A 566 18.28 -42.10 11.64
C GLY A 566 19.34 -42.33 10.57
N GLU A 567 19.25 -43.44 9.84
CA GLU A 567 20.20 -43.81 8.80
C GLU A 567 19.56 -43.79 7.41
N VAL A 568 19.91 -42.79 6.60
CA VAL A 568 19.37 -42.61 5.25
C VAL A 568 20.30 -43.23 4.23
N ASP A 569 19.81 -44.21 3.48
CA ASP A 569 20.53 -44.81 2.36
C ASP A 569 20.42 -43.90 1.12
N CYS A 570 21.58 -43.34 0.71
CA CYS A 570 21.67 -42.45 -0.45
C CYS A 570 21.25 -43.15 -1.74
N GLY A 571 21.56 -44.44 -1.90
CA GLY A 571 21.21 -45.23 -3.08
C GLY A 571 19.70 -45.32 -3.27
N ARG A 572 18.95 -45.60 -2.19
CA ARG A 572 17.48 -45.67 -2.23
C ARG A 572 16.83 -44.34 -2.61
N LEU A 573 17.37 -43.21 -2.14
CA LEU A 573 16.91 -41.87 -2.56
C LEU A 573 17.16 -41.64 -4.07
N VAL A 574 18.32 -42.05 -4.58
CA VAL A 574 18.66 -41.91 -6.00
C VAL A 574 17.82 -42.82 -6.88
N GLU A 575 17.57 -44.07 -6.49
CA GLU A 575 16.67 -44.99 -7.21
C GLU A 575 15.26 -44.40 -7.33
N ALA A 576 14.71 -43.89 -6.23
CA ALA A 576 13.38 -43.27 -6.23
C ALA A 576 13.31 -41.97 -7.05
N HIS A 577 14.42 -41.23 -7.14
CA HIS A 577 14.54 -40.05 -8.00
C HIS A 577 14.59 -40.44 -9.49
N VAL A 578 15.41 -41.43 -9.85
CA VAL A 578 15.59 -41.89 -11.24
C VAL A 578 14.29 -42.46 -11.82
N ALA A 579 13.47 -43.11 -10.99
CA ALA A 579 12.14 -43.58 -11.41
C ALA A 579 11.16 -42.45 -11.79
N GLY A 580 11.43 -41.19 -11.41
CA GLY A 580 10.55 -40.04 -11.66
C GLY A 580 10.93 -39.17 -12.87
N ASP A 581 12.06 -39.43 -13.54
CA ASP A 581 12.59 -38.67 -14.69
C ASP A 581 12.69 -37.13 -14.53
N GLU A 582 12.85 -36.65 -13.29
CA GLU A 582 13.07 -35.23 -12.98
C GLU A 582 14.57 -34.91 -12.83
N ALA A 583 15.00 -33.71 -13.25
CA ALA A 583 16.39 -33.28 -13.06
C ALA A 583 16.74 -32.99 -11.58
N GLU A 584 15.74 -32.63 -10.77
CA GLU A 584 15.89 -32.32 -9.35
C GLU A 584 14.62 -32.73 -8.58
N VAL A 585 14.78 -33.41 -7.44
CA VAL A 585 13.69 -33.59 -6.47
C VAL A 585 14.14 -33.26 -5.05
N ILE A 586 13.16 -32.95 -4.17
CA ILE A 586 13.39 -32.59 -2.77
C ILE A 586 12.60 -33.53 -1.87
N TRP A 587 13.29 -34.11 -0.89
CA TRP A 587 12.72 -34.97 0.13
C TRP A 587 12.73 -34.27 1.48
N ASP A 588 11.55 -34.08 2.05
CA ASP A 588 11.34 -33.53 3.39
C ASP A 588 11.34 -34.65 4.43
N PHE A 589 12.11 -34.50 5.50
CA PHE A 589 12.27 -35.56 6.48
C PHE A 589 11.36 -35.38 7.69
N TRP A 590 10.78 -36.51 8.12
CA TRP A 590 9.85 -36.62 9.22
C TRP A 590 10.17 -37.86 10.06
N LEU A 591 9.98 -37.78 11.37
CA LEU A 591 9.99 -38.94 12.24
C LEU A 591 8.56 -39.43 12.39
N ARG A 592 8.38 -40.74 12.26
CA ARG A 592 7.20 -41.42 12.79
C ARG A 592 7.62 -42.12 14.09
N PRO A 593 7.22 -41.62 15.28
CA PRO A 593 7.76 -42.11 16.55
C PRO A 593 7.36 -43.55 16.89
N THR A 594 6.19 -44.00 16.43
CA THR A 594 5.67 -45.36 16.57
C THR A 594 4.81 -45.71 15.36
N ALA A 595 4.60 -47.00 15.09
CA ALA A 595 3.72 -47.44 14.02
C ALA A 595 2.34 -46.77 14.12
N GLY A 596 1.90 -46.09 13.05
CA GLY A 596 0.60 -45.41 12.99
C GLY A 596 0.53 -44.00 13.61
N ALA A 597 1.54 -43.55 14.36
CA ALA A 597 1.57 -42.19 14.92
C ALA A 597 1.70 -41.10 13.84
N PRO A 598 1.25 -39.86 14.10
CA PRO A 598 1.45 -38.76 13.16
C PRO A 598 2.94 -38.46 12.92
N ARG A 599 3.24 -37.89 11.74
CA ARG A 599 4.59 -37.44 11.37
C ARG A 599 4.98 -36.22 12.20
N VAL A 600 6.18 -36.23 12.75
CA VAL A 600 6.81 -35.08 13.42
C VAL A 600 7.94 -34.57 12.55
N ALA A 601 7.96 -33.28 12.23
CA ALA A 601 8.98 -32.71 11.36
C ALA A 601 10.36 -32.77 12.05
N LEU A 602 11.38 -33.23 11.33
CA LEU A 602 12.77 -33.06 11.76
C LEU A 602 13.16 -31.61 11.54
N GLY A 603 13.39 -30.87 12.62
CA GLY A 603 13.69 -29.45 12.57
C GLY A 603 14.98 -29.08 13.28
N LYS A 604 15.45 -27.86 13.05
CA LYS A 604 16.53 -27.23 13.82
C LYS A 604 16.05 -25.85 14.28
N LEU A 605 15.32 -25.83 15.39
CA LEU A 605 14.59 -24.65 15.87
C LEU A 605 15.02 -24.22 17.27
N ALA A 606 15.67 -25.10 18.04
CA ALA A 606 16.17 -24.80 19.38
C ALA A 606 17.51 -24.05 19.39
N THR A 607 17.83 -23.34 18.31
CA THR A 607 19.07 -22.58 18.14
C THR A 607 18.76 -21.09 18.06
N ASP A 608 19.75 -20.23 18.31
CA ASP A 608 19.69 -18.78 18.05
C ASP A 608 19.76 -18.42 16.56
N VAL A 609 19.76 -19.41 15.68
CA VAL A 609 19.85 -19.24 14.22
C VAL A 609 18.47 -19.15 13.58
N LEU A 610 18.14 -17.97 13.03
CA LEU A 610 16.87 -17.74 12.31
C LEU A 610 16.76 -18.52 11.00
N LYS A 611 17.85 -18.60 10.23
CA LYS A 611 17.89 -19.23 8.91
C LYS A 611 18.93 -20.36 8.94
N PRO A 612 18.60 -21.54 9.49
CA PRO A 612 19.51 -22.68 9.53
C PRO A 612 20.08 -23.06 8.15
N ILE A 613 19.34 -22.79 7.08
CA ILE A 613 19.78 -22.99 5.68
C ILE A 613 21.07 -22.24 5.32
N ASP A 614 21.30 -21.07 5.92
CA ASP A 614 22.42 -20.19 5.61
C ASP A 614 23.66 -20.50 6.46
N VAL A 615 23.47 -21.23 7.57
CA VAL A 615 24.53 -21.51 8.56
C VAL A 615 25.00 -22.95 8.46
N PHE A 616 24.09 -23.91 8.44
CA PHE A 616 24.44 -25.33 8.47
C PHE A 616 24.65 -25.86 7.05
N THR A 617 25.92 -26.04 6.70
CA THR A 617 26.35 -26.63 5.43
C THR A 617 26.84 -28.04 5.65
N PHE A 618 26.53 -28.92 4.69
CA PHE A 618 26.85 -30.34 4.78
C PHE A 618 27.60 -30.80 3.53
N PRO A 619 28.48 -31.81 3.65
CA PRO A 619 29.05 -32.45 2.47
C PRO A 619 27.95 -33.05 1.59
N ARG A 620 28.26 -33.26 0.31
CA ARG A 620 27.28 -33.63 -0.72
C ARG A 620 27.62 -34.99 -1.31
N PRO A 621 27.04 -36.08 -0.79
CA PRO A 621 27.25 -37.42 -1.32
C PRO A 621 26.93 -37.49 -2.81
N VAL A 622 27.70 -38.28 -3.55
CA VAL A 622 27.51 -38.45 -5.00
C VAL A 622 27.35 -39.93 -5.28
N VAL A 623 26.16 -40.33 -5.74
CA VAL A 623 25.88 -41.69 -6.18
C VAL A 623 25.98 -41.74 -7.70
N ARG A 624 26.69 -42.76 -8.22
CA ARG A 624 26.81 -43.04 -9.65
C ARG A 624 25.97 -44.25 -10.00
N THR A 625 24.99 -44.08 -10.88
CA THR A 625 24.17 -45.18 -11.40
C THR A 625 24.39 -45.36 -12.90
N PRO A 626 24.20 -46.56 -13.47
CA PRO A 626 24.20 -46.73 -14.91
C PRO A 626 23.10 -45.87 -15.53
N ALA A 627 23.42 -45.07 -16.55
CA ALA A 627 22.40 -44.33 -17.29
C ALA A 627 21.55 -45.33 -18.08
N PRO A 628 20.22 -45.13 -18.19
CA PRO A 628 19.40 -45.95 -19.06
C PRO A 628 19.93 -45.86 -20.49
N ASP A 629 20.12 -47.01 -21.15
CA ASP A 629 20.42 -47.05 -22.57
C ASP A 629 19.28 -46.34 -23.31
N ALA A 630 19.64 -45.44 -24.23
CA ALA A 630 18.65 -44.72 -25.05
C ALA A 630 17.68 -45.74 -25.69
N PRO A 631 16.37 -45.46 -25.77
CA PRO A 631 15.41 -46.43 -26.28
C PRO A 631 15.80 -46.88 -27.69
N SER A 632 15.88 -48.21 -27.85
CA SER A 632 16.34 -48.87 -29.05
C SER A 632 15.42 -48.62 -30.25
N MET A 633 16.04 -48.30 -31.39
CA MET A 633 15.62 -48.72 -32.74
C MET A 633 14.22 -48.34 -33.23
N ALA A 634 13.86 -47.05 -33.18
CA ALA A 634 12.89 -46.47 -34.13
C ALA A 634 13.51 -45.37 -35.04
N PHE A 635 14.77 -44.98 -34.80
CA PHE A 635 15.42 -43.88 -35.54
C PHE A 635 16.52 -44.32 -36.52
N VAL A 636 16.84 -45.62 -36.57
CA VAL A 636 17.90 -46.15 -37.46
C VAL A 636 17.46 -46.26 -38.93
N ALA A 637 16.17 -46.07 -39.23
CA ALA A 637 15.67 -46.03 -40.60
C ALA A 637 16.10 -44.78 -41.41
N ARG A 638 16.73 -43.75 -40.79
CA ARG A 638 17.12 -42.51 -41.49
C ARG A 638 18.62 -42.34 -41.71
N ALA A 639 19.46 -43.20 -41.12
CA ALA A 639 20.92 -43.15 -41.26
C ALA A 639 21.51 -44.25 -42.17
N ALA A 640 20.70 -45.18 -42.68
CA ALA A 640 21.13 -46.26 -43.57
C ALA A 640 21.27 -45.86 -45.06
N ARG A 641 21.36 -44.56 -45.39
CA ARG A 641 21.49 -44.08 -46.78
C ARG A 641 22.74 -43.25 -47.10
N ARG A 642 23.75 -43.22 -46.23
CA ARG A 642 24.96 -42.40 -46.52
C ARG A 642 26.32 -42.92 -46.09
N ALA A 643 26.48 -44.21 -45.81
CA ALA A 643 27.79 -44.77 -45.51
C ALA A 643 27.99 -46.18 -46.09
N ALA A 644 27.73 -46.34 -47.39
CA ALA A 644 28.35 -47.40 -48.19
C ALA A 644 29.61 -46.82 -48.84
N ARG A 645 30.72 -46.80 -48.09
CA ARG A 645 32.12 -46.76 -48.57
C ARG A 645 33.07 -46.58 -47.40
N GLN A 646 33.67 -47.69 -46.98
CA GLN A 646 35.02 -47.89 -46.45
C GLN A 646 34.98 -48.99 -45.39
N VAL A 647 35.23 -50.20 -45.88
CA VAL A 647 35.78 -51.28 -45.06
C VAL A 647 37.25 -50.94 -44.86
N HIS A 648 37.69 -50.79 -43.61
CA HIS A 648 38.93 -51.37 -43.06
C HIS A 648 38.92 -51.22 -41.53
N GLY A 649 39.31 -52.29 -40.86
CA GLY A 649 39.01 -52.56 -39.46
C GLY A 649 39.56 -51.56 -38.44
N LYS A 650 38.75 -51.32 -37.41
CA LYS A 650 39.18 -50.98 -36.05
C LYS A 650 38.17 -51.62 -35.09
N ASN A 651 38.68 -52.30 -34.06
CA ASN A 651 37.90 -52.81 -32.93
C ASN A 651 36.86 -51.76 -32.50
N ALA A 652 35.57 -52.11 -32.59
CA ALA A 652 34.53 -51.34 -31.93
C ALA A 652 34.77 -51.48 -30.42
N ALA A 653 35.35 -50.45 -29.81
CA ALA A 653 35.37 -50.34 -28.37
C ALA A 653 33.91 -50.41 -27.89
N SER A 654 33.60 -51.36 -27.00
CA SER A 654 32.29 -51.43 -26.35
C SER A 654 31.92 -50.04 -25.83
N PRO A 655 30.68 -49.56 -26.03
CA PRO A 655 30.26 -48.26 -25.54
C PRO A 655 30.58 -48.20 -24.04
N ARG A 656 31.42 -47.24 -23.63
CA ARG A 656 31.69 -47.03 -22.21
C ARG A 656 30.35 -46.77 -21.53
N PRO A 657 30.02 -47.48 -20.45
CA PRO A 657 28.75 -47.26 -19.75
C PRO A 657 28.66 -45.77 -19.41
N ARG A 658 27.60 -45.12 -19.89
CA ARG A 658 27.30 -43.76 -19.47
C ARG A 658 26.84 -43.85 -18.03
N TRP A 659 27.55 -43.18 -17.13
CA TRP A 659 27.17 -43.11 -15.73
C TRP A 659 26.35 -41.84 -15.52
N ARG A 660 25.16 -42.00 -14.95
CA ARG A 660 24.38 -40.89 -14.42
C ARG A 660 24.94 -40.54 -13.04
N ARG A 661 25.17 -39.25 -12.79
CA ARG A 661 25.74 -38.78 -11.54
C ARG A 661 24.67 -38.00 -10.78
N THR A 662 24.31 -38.48 -9.59
CA THR A 662 23.30 -37.86 -8.75
C THR A 662 23.93 -37.35 -7.47
N GLU A 663 23.84 -36.05 -7.25
CA GLU A 663 24.35 -35.35 -6.07
C GLU A 663 23.23 -35.23 -5.03
N LEU A 664 23.47 -35.66 -3.80
CA LEU A 664 22.57 -35.49 -2.66
C LEU A 664 23.04 -34.28 -1.86
N ARG A 665 22.14 -33.35 -1.60
CA ARG A 665 22.42 -32.08 -0.92
C ARG A 665 21.52 -32.02 0.33
N PRO A 666 21.99 -32.50 1.49
CA PRO A 666 21.31 -32.26 2.76
C PRO A 666 21.38 -30.78 3.11
N TYR A 667 20.29 -30.25 3.66
CA TYR A 667 20.17 -28.86 4.08
C TYR A 667 18.95 -28.69 5.00
N PHE A 668 18.84 -27.55 5.68
CA PHE A 668 17.59 -27.14 6.30
C PHE A 668 16.84 -26.19 5.39
N THR A 669 15.51 -26.23 5.41
CA THR A 669 14.67 -25.28 4.67
C THR A 669 14.59 -23.92 5.38
N ALA A 670 13.96 -22.92 4.77
CA ALA A 670 13.64 -21.65 5.44
C ALA A 670 12.71 -21.83 6.67
N LEU A 671 11.92 -22.91 6.69
CA LEU A 671 11.10 -23.32 7.84
C LEU A 671 11.87 -24.19 8.84
N SER A 672 13.20 -24.24 8.71
CA SER A 672 14.12 -25.01 9.55
C SER A 672 13.91 -26.52 9.53
N GLN A 673 13.14 -27.06 8.58
CA GLN A 673 12.96 -28.51 8.40
C GLN A 673 14.14 -29.13 7.66
N PHE A 674 14.64 -30.28 8.10
CA PHE A 674 15.67 -31.05 7.42
C PHE A 674 15.16 -31.63 6.10
N ALA A 675 15.91 -31.42 5.03
CA ALA A 675 15.58 -31.89 3.70
C ALA A 675 16.84 -32.38 2.95
N VAL A 676 16.64 -33.28 2.00
CA VAL A 676 17.69 -33.70 1.06
C VAL A 676 17.21 -33.44 -0.36
N LYS A 677 17.96 -32.62 -1.09
CA LYS A 677 17.75 -32.37 -2.51
C LYS A 677 18.63 -33.30 -3.32
N THR A 678 18.05 -34.08 -4.23
CA THR A 678 18.80 -34.95 -5.16
C THR A 678 18.80 -34.34 -6.54
N VAL A 679 19.98 -34.12 -7.12
CA VAL A 679 20.17 -33.45 -8.42
C VAL A 679 20.91 -34.38 -9.37
N THR A 680 20.28 -34.74 -10.48
CA THR A 680 20.92 -35.50 -11.55
C THR A 680 21.64 -34.55 -12.51
N LYS A 681 22.89 -34.87 -12.86
CA LYS A 681 23.69 -34.17 -13.88
C LYS A 681 24.18 -35.10 -14.96
#